data_AF-A0A661CVP0-F1
#
_entry.id   AF-A0A661CVP0-F1
#
_cell.length_a   1.000
_cell.length_b   1.000
_cell.length_c   1.000
_cell.angle_alpha   90.00
_cell.angle_beta   90.00
_cell.angle_gamma   90.00
#
_symmetry.space_group_name_H-M   'P 1'
#
loop_
_entity.id
_entity.type
_entity.pdbx_description
1 polymer ?
#
loop_
_entity_poly.entity_id
_entity_poly.type
_entity_poly.pdbx_seq_one_letter_code
_entity_poly.pdbx_strand_id
1 'polypeptide(L)'
;TALQQRLRYFRQQEMVRIIWRDLAGWADLAETVRDLSAMADACIQQALDLLHQWQCVELGTPCNTDGEEQQLVVLGMGKLGAGELNLSSDIDLIFAYPDGGETQSGRRSLSNEEFFTRLGRKLIQSLDNVTIDGFVFRVDMRLRPFGESGALAASFDALEDYYQTQGREWERYAMIKARAITGTEIAKQQLMDLLRPFVYRRYLDYGVFDSLREMKAMIAGQLHRKGMEDNIKLGAGGIREIEFIGQVFQLIHGGRDKPLQQRPILTILDLLAQRNCLSESAVNDLKLAYDFLRRTEHRIQAWADQQTHLLPKDDDSRARIAILMGFADWDSFTSVLVAHRQRVQGHFEQILTVAEADDALSDSASLLDSQQDEKITYLQRLNYESPEDCLVVLDGLFDSHACRNLGHTGRERLEKLLPLLVQAVAQVNNADACLERLIPLLESIMRRTAYMSLLIENPMALSQLVKLCAASPMISHQLARYPVLLDELLDPRTLYEIPNRLEQKQALINILVSADEGDLERQMGLLREFRQIAMLHVAAADITDVLPLMRVGDQLSELAEIQLEQVMHIAWQHLVARHGRPPCTDNDDLSQSGFTVLAYGKLGGLELGYGSDLDLVFIFDDDANQGATDGDKPVDPLVFYTRLAQRMIHLLNTVTVGGILYEVDMRLRPNGASGLLVTAVSGFAEYQNTDAWTWEHQALVRARCVAGDEQLAQQVSNIRRKVLAKQREHDTLASEVRDMRAKMRENLNKSTNDLFDLKQGVGGITDIEFMVQYAVLAWSSSLPELLVYTDNIRILDALKITGKLREEEAMMLAGAYRFYRNLVNHCVLQDVPAVVPVADVAVYRPQVKAIWQRWLGD
;
A
#
# COMPACT_ATOMS: atom_id res chain seq x y z
N THR A 1 -29.34 -44.55 -16.62
CA THR A 1 -29.51 -45.18 -15.28
C THR A 1 -30.69 -44.54 -14.55
N ALA A 2 -31.20 -45.14 -13.46
CA ALA A 2 -32.31 -44.55 -12.68
C ALA A 2 -31.96 -43.15 -12.14
N LEU A 3 -30.70 -42.92 -11.74
CA LEU A 3 -30.19 -41.60 -11.34
C LEU A 3 -30.34 -40.55 -12.46
N GLN A 4 -29.86 -40.87 -13.66
CA GLN A 4 -29.95 -39.97 -14.81
C GLN A 4 -31.39 -39.57 -15.14
N GLN A 5 -32.31 -40.52 -15.10
CA GLN A 5 -33.74 -40.25 -15.34
C GLN A 5 -34.33 -39.34 -14.26
N ARG A 6 -34.03 -39.60 -12.97
CA ARG A 6 -34.52 -38.79 -11.86
C ARG A 6 -34.00 -37.36 -11.87
N LEU A 7 -32.73 -37.15 -12.21
CA LEU A 7 -32.16 -35.80 -12.34
C LEU A 7 -32.86 -35.00 -13.45
N ARG A 8 -33.18 -35.64 -14.59
CA ARG A 8 -33.88 -35.00 -15.71
C ARG A 8 -35.32 -34.63 -15.37
N TYR A 9 -36.06 -35.51 -14.71
CA TYR A 9 -37.42 -35.18 -14.24
C TYR A 9 -37.42 -34.08 -13.20
N PHE A 10 -36.46 -34.09 -12.25
CA PHE A 10 -36.34 -33.02 -11.28
C PHE A 10 -36.07 -31.67 -11.97
N ARG A 11 -35.09 -31.62 -12.88
CA ARG A 11 -34.78 -30.39 -13.64
C ARG A 11 -35.98 -29.91 -14.45
N GLN A 12 -36.72 -30.80 -15.10
CA GLN A 12 -37.93 -30.41 -15.86
C GLN A 12 -39.01 -29.81 -14.94
N GLN A 13 -39.27 -30.43 -13.79
CA GLN A 13 -40.25 -29.95 -12.82
C GLN A 13 -39.87 -28.57 -12.27
N GLU A 14 -38.61 -28.41 -11.84
CA GLU A 14 -38.11 -27.15 -11.33
C GLU A 14 -38.06 -26.06 -12.41
N MET A 15 -37.66 -26.38 -13.64
CA MET A 15 -37.64 -25.42 -14.74
C MET A 15 -39.04 -24.87 -15.04
N VAL A 16 -40.06 -25.73 -15.03
CA VAL A 16 -41.47 -25.28 -15.18
C VAL A 16 -41.86 -24.38 -14.02
N ARG A 17 -41.53 -24.74 -12.77
CA ARG A 17 -41.82 -23.92 -11.58
C ARG A 17 -41.17 -22.54 -11.68
N ILE A 18 -39.88 -22.49 -12.02
CA ILE A 18 -39.09 -21.26 -12.07
C ILE A 18 -39.58 -20.36 -13.21
N ILE A 19 -39.70 -20.88 -14.44
CA ILE A 19 -40.19 -20.11 -15.59
C ILE A 19 -41.60 -19.56 -15.31
N TRP A 20 -42.48 -20.36 -14.70
CA TRP A 20 -43.83 -19.91 -14.39
C TRP A 20 -43.84 -18.74 -13.40
N ARG A 21 -43.04 -18.82 -12.32
CA ARG A 21 -42.93 -17.75 -11.32
C ARG A 21 -42.38 -16.46 -11.91
N ASP A 22 -41.37 -16.56 -12.75
CA ASP A 22 -40.76 -15.41 -13.44
C ASP A 22 -41.75 -14.76 -14.44
N LEU A 23 -42.44 -15.56 -15.25
CA LEU A 23 -43.46 -15.06 -16.18
C LEU A 23 -44.68 -14.45 -15.48
N ALA A 24 -45.07 -14.99 -14.32
CA ALA A 24 -46.18 -14.47 -13.52
C ALA A 24 -45.79 -13.24 -12.67
N GLY A 25 -44.51 -12.86 -12.65
CA GLY A 25 -43.99 -11.77 -11.81
C GLY A 25 -44.01 -12.08 -10.30
N TRP A 26 -44.04 -13.36 -9.91
CA TRP A 26 -44.04 -13.80 -8.51
C TRP A 26 -42.64 -13.92 -7.92
N ALA A 27 -41.62 -13.97 -8.77
CA ALA A 27 -40.22 -13.94 -8.42
C ALA A 27 -39.55 -12.81 -9.21
N ASP A 28 -38.66 -12.05 -8.56
CA ASP A 28 -37.83 -11.09 -9.27
C ASP A 28 -36.67 -11.81 -10.00
N LEU A 29 -35.87 -11.05 -10.74
CA LEU A 29 -34.73 -11.61 -11.48
C LEU A 29 -33.71 -12.25 -10.53
N ALA A 30 -33.45 -11.63 -9.37
CA ALA A 30 -32.46 -12.10 -8.41
C ALA A 30 -32.86 -13.44 -7.78
N GLU A 31 -34.14 -13.61 -7.45
CA GLU A 31 -34.71 -14.87 -7.00
C GLU A 31 -34.66 -15.93 -8.11
N THR A 32 -35.03 -15.56 -9.34
CA THR A 32 -35.05 -16.48 -10.49
C THR A 32 -33.66 -17.08 -10.77
N VAL A 33 -32.62 -16.24 -10.87
CA VAL A 33 -31.25 -16.73 -11.13
C VAL A 33 -30.67 -17.51 -9.95
N ARG A 34 -31.08 -17.17 -8.72
CA ARG A 34 -30.68 -17.91 -7.51
C ARG A 34 -31.30 -19.30 -7.49
N ASP A 35 -32.60 -19.43 -7.78
CA ASP A 35 -33.30 -20.72 -7.86
C ASP A 35 -32.68 -21.62 -8.95
N LEU A 36 -32.33 -21.06 -10.11
CA LEU A 36 -31.64 -21.80 -11.17
C LEU A 36 -30.26 -22.30 -10.74
N SER A 37 -29.50 -21.44 -10.06
CA SER A 37 -28.17 -21.79 -9.54
C SER A 37 -28.26 -22.84 -8.43
N ALA A 38 -29.23 -22.71 -7.52
CA ALA A 38 -29.46 -23.67 -6.45
C ALA A 38 -29.91 -25.03 -6.97
N MET A 39 -30.75 -25.06 -8.02
CA MET A 39 -31.11 -26.29 -8.72
C MET A 39 -29.88 -26.97 -9.32
N ALA A 40 -28.99 -26.20 -9.97
CA ALA A 40 -27.76 -26.73 -10.54
C ALA A 40 -26.82 -27.29 -9.46
N ASP A 41 -26.60 -26.56 -8.38
CA ASP A 41 -25.82 -26.99 -7.23
C ASP A 41 -26.35 -28.30 -6.63
N ALA A 42 -27.68 -28.38 -6.41
CA ALA A 42 -28.32 -29.58 -5.86
C ALA A 42 -28.16 -30.79 -6.79
N CYS A 43 -28.30 -30.61 -8.11
CA CYS A 43 -28.08 -31.67 -9.08
C CYS A 43 -26.62 -32.14 -9.09
N ILE A 44 -25.64 -31.21 -9.05
CA ILE A 44 -24.21 -31.53 -9.04
C ILE A 44 -23.83 -32.29 -7.77
N GLN A 45 -24.19 -31.74 -6.60
CA GLN A 45 -23.89 -32.33 -5.30
C GLN A 45 -24.48 -33.73 -5.17
N GLN A 46 -25.79 -33.87 -5.40
CA GLN A 46 -26.47 -35.15 -5.20
C GLN A 46 -26.02 -36.22 -6.20
N ALA A 47 -25.72 -35.83 -7.44
CA ALA A 47 -25.17 -36.75 -8.44
C ALA A 47 -23.76 -37.20 -8.04
N LEU A 48 -22.91 -36.27 -7.61
CA LEU A 48 -21.55 -36.57 -7.18
C LEU A 48 -21.54 -37.51 -5.97
N ASP A 49 -22.35 -37.24 -4.94
CA ASP A 49 -22.38 -38.05 -3.71
C ASP A 49 -22.73 -39.51 -4.00
N LEU A 50 -23.76 -39.75 -4.83
CA LEU A 50 -24.17 -41.10 -5.22
C LEU A 50 -23.11 -41.79 -6.09
N LEU A 51 -22.54 -41.07 -7.06
CA LEU A 51 -21.51 -41.62 -7.94
C LEU A 51 -20.23 -41.94 -7.17
N HIS A 52 -19.85 -41.09 -6.22
CA HIS A 52 -18.70 -41.31 -5.33
C HIS A 52 -18.91 -42.57 -4.50
N GLN A 53 -20.05 -42.68 -3.82
CA GLN A 53 -20.39 -43.85 -3.02
C GLN A 53 -20.35 -45.15 -3.84
N TRP A 54 -20.96 -45.16 -5.02
CA TRP A 54 -20.95 -46.33 -5.89
C TRP A 54 -19.55 -46.70 -6.38
N GLN A 55 -18.73 -45.70 -6.68
CA GLN A 55 -17.37 -45.92 -7.15
C GLN A 55 -16.45 -46.40 -6.02
N CYS A 56 -16.62 -45.91 -4.79
CA CYS A 56 -15.87 -46.40 -3.62
C CYS A 56 -16.15 -47.87 -3.33
N VAL A 57 -17.41 -48.32 -3.49
CA VAL A 57 -17.77 -49.74 -3.33
C VAL A 57 -17.05 -50.63 -4.36
N GLU A 58 -16.80 -50.13 -5.56
CA GLU A 58 -16.18 -50.89 -6.65
C GLU A 58 -14.64 -50.84 -6.60
N LEU A 59 -14.07 -49.66 -6.34
CA LEU A 59 -12.65 -49.36 -6.54
C LEU A 59 -11.88 -49.04 -5.24
N GLY A 60 -12.56 -48.96 -4.09
CA GLY A 60 -11.96 -48.53 -2.83
C GLY A 60 -12.08 -47.01 -2.59
N THR A 61 -11.75 -46.57 -1.37
CA THR A 61 -11.88 -45.17 -0.95
C THR A 61 -10.57 -44.41 -1.22
N PRO A 62 -10.59 -43.29 -1.98
CA PRO A 62 -9.40 -42.47 -2.22
C PRO A 62 -8.90 -41.85 -0.91
N CYS A 63 -7.64 -42.09 -0.53
CA CYS A 63 -7.05 -41.53 0.68
C CYS A 63 -5.71 -40.83 0.36
N ASN A 64 -5.31 -39.86 1.18
CA ASN A 64 -3.96 -39.28 1.13
C ASN A 64 -2.94 -40.21 1.82
N THR A 65 -1.68 -39.77 1.90
CA THR A 65 -0.59 -40.52 2.53
C THR A 65 -0.79 -40.79 4.03
N ASP A 66 -1.57 -39.93 4.70
CA ASP A 66 -1.89 -40.05 6.13
C ASP A 66 -3.14 -40.91 6.40
N GLY A 67 -3.78 -41.41 5.34
CA GLY A 67 -4.96 -42.26 5.42
C GLY A 67 -6.29 -41.50 5.54
N GLU A 68 -6.28 -40.20 5.28
CA GLU A 68 -7.48 -39.36 5.29
C GLU A 68 -8.21 -39.41 3.95
N GLU A 69 -9.54 -39.59 3.99
CA GLU A 69 -10.38 -39.67 2.79
C GLU A 69 -10.36 -38.36 2.01
N GLN A 70 -10.13 -38.46 0.70
CA GLN A 70 -10.11 -37.35 -0.23
C GLN A 70 -11.44 -37.26 -0.98
N GLN A 71 -11.90 -36.04 -1.26
CA GLN A 71 -13.16 -35.81 -1.97
C GLN A 71 -12.97 -34.92 -3.20
N LEU A 72 -13.82 -35.12 -4.21
CA LEU A 72 -13.85 -34.27 -5.39
C LEU A 72 -14.53 -32.93 -5.07
N VAL A 73 -13.78 -31.85 -5.23
CA VAL A 73 -14.26 -30.47 -5.15
C VAL A 73 -14.58 -29.99 -6.57
N VAL A 74 -15.85 -29.64 -6.79
CA VAL A 74 -16.32 -29.05 -8.05
C VAL A 74 -16.40 -27.54 -7.89
N LEU A 75 -15.61 -26.80 -8.66
CA LEU A 75 -15.71 -25.36 -8.80
C LEU A 75 -16.75 -25.03 -9.88
N GLY A 76 -17.80 -24.30 -9.51
CA GLY A 76 -18.68 -23.62 -10.45
C GLY A 76 -18.04 -22.33 -10.91
N MET A 77 -17.96 -22.14 -12.22
CA MET A 77 -17.37 -20.95 -12.85
C MET A 77 -18.47 -20.05 -13.43
N GLY A 78 -18.09 -18.84 -13.85
CA GLY A 78 -18.98 -17.92 -14.55
C GLY A 78 -20.29 -17.64 -13.80
N LYS A 79 -21.42 -17.79 -14.47
CA LYS A 79 -22.74 -17.49 -13.88
C LYS A 79 -23.11 -18.44 -12.74
N LEU A 80 -22.77 -19.72 -12.86
CA LEU A 80 -23.02 -20.71 -11.80
C LEU A 80 -22.25 -20.37 -10.52
N GLY A 81 -20.98 -20.01 -10.68
CA GLY A 81 -20.13 -19.64 -9.56
C GLY A 81 -20.59 -18.37 -8.85
N ALA A 82 -21.09 -17.39 -9.60
CA ALA A 82 -21.68 -16.17 -9.05
C ALA A 82 -23.10 -16.34 -8.45
N GLY A 83 -23.75 -17.50 -8.64
CA GLY A 83 -25.14 -17.70 -8.22
C GLY A 83 -26.16 -16.96 -9.09
N GLU A 84 -25.79 -16.67 -10.34
CA GLU A 84 -26.57 -15.88 -11.30
C GLU A 84 -26.84 -16.68 -12.60
N LEU A 85 -27.07 -18.00 -12.49
CA LEU A 85 -27.29 -18.87 -13.64
C LEU A 85 -28.53 -18.44 -14.47
N ASN A 86 -28.39 -18.47 -15.79
CA ASN A 86 -29.48 -18.20 -16.73
C ASN A 86 -30.33 -19.46 -17.00
N LEU A 87 -31.54 -19.27 -17.55
CA LEU A 87 -32.50 -20.34 -17.84
C LEU A 87 -31.90 -21.47 -18.69
N SER A 88 -31.25 -21.13 -19.80
CA SER A 88 -30.58 -22.09 -20.68
C SER A 88 -29.12 -21.69 -20.88
N SER A 89 -28.28 -22.13 -19.94
CA SER A 89 -26.83 -21.90 -19.94
C SER A 89 -26.09 -23.20 -19.70
N ASP A 90 -24.89 -23.27 -20.26
CA ASP A 90 -23.92 -24.28 -19.86
C ASP A 90 -23.48 -24.02 -18.41
N ILE A 91 -23.11 -25.10 -17.72
CA ILE A 91 -22.43 -25.05 -16.43
C ILE A 91 -20.94 -25.25 -16.65
N ASP A 92 -20.19 -24.18 -16.45
CA ASP A 92 -18.73 -24.17 -16.55
C ASP A 92 -18.14 -24.73 -15.25
N LEU A 93 -17.41 -25.86 -15.32
CA LEU A 93 -16.89 -26.56 -14.14
C LEU A 93 -15.37 -26.79 -14.19
N ILE A 94 -14.73 -26.77 -13.03
CA ILE A 94 -13.36 -27.25 -12.81
C ILE A 94 -13.40 -28.29 -11.68
N PHE A 95 -12.72 -29.42 -11.87
CA PHE A 95 -12.62 -30.46 -10.84
C PHE A 95 -11.25 -30.42 -10.17
N ALA A 96 -11.27 -30.41 -8.85
CA ALA A 96 -10.11 -30.36 -7.99
C ALA A 96 -10.23 -31.39 -6.86
N TYR A 97 -9.10 -31.82 -6.29
CA TYR A 97 -9.06 -32.62 -5.06
C TYR A 97 -7.87 -32.19 -4.22
N PRO A 98 -7.90 -32.34 -2.87
CA PRO A 98 -6.85 -31.77 -2.02
C PRO A 98 -5.49 -32.39 -2.28
N ASP A 99 -5.33 -33.68 -1.98
CA ASP A 99 -4.03 -34.33 -1.99
C ASP A 99 -3.93 -35.51 -2.98
N GLY A 100 -2.71 -35.72 -3.48
CA GLY A 100 -2.32 -36.97 -4.12
C GLY A 100 -2.43 -38.17 -3.17
N GLY A 101 -2.50 -39.37 -3.73
CA GLY A 101 -2.61 -40.59 -2.95
C GLY A 101 -3.18 -41.75 -3.76
N GLU A 102 -3.63 -42.78 -3.05
CA GLU A 102 -4.14 -44.01 -3.63
C GLU A 102 -5.43 -44.49 -2.95
N THR A 103 -6.25 -45.23 -3.69
CA THR A 103 -7.46 -45.85 -3.17
C THR A 103 -7.14 -47.02 -2.23
N GLN A 104 -7.67 -46.98 -1.01
CA GLN A 104 -7.55 -48.06 -0.04
C GLN A 104 -8.76 -49.01 -0.10
N SER A 105 -8.57 -50.27 0.28
CA SER A 105 -9.63 -51.28 0.42
C SER A 105 -10.36 -51.71 -0.88
N GLY A 106 -9.82 -51.37 -2.06
CA GLY A 106 -10.31 -51.83 -3.37
C GLY A 106 -9.66 -53.13 -3.86
N ARG A 107 -10.23 -53.76 -4.89
CA ARG A 107 -9.63 -54.95 -5.56
C ARG A 107 -8.27 -54.64 -6.23
N ARG A 108 -8.05 -53.37 -6.60
CA ARG A 108 -6.82 -52.85 -7.22
C ARG A 108 -6.62 -51.41 -6.73
N SER A 109 -5.42 -51.06 -6.29
CA SER A 109 -5.06 -49.68 -5.94
C SER A 109 -5.00 -48.82 -7.20
N LEU A 110 -5.69 -47.69 -7.19
CA LEU A 110 -5.68 -46.66 -8.22
C LEU A 110 -5.16 -45.37 -7.60
N SER A 111 -4.49 -44.53 -8.39
CA SER A 111 -4.17 -43.19 -7.94
C SER A 111 -5.44 -42.35 -7.77
N ASN A 112 -5.40 -41.37 -6.86
CA ASN A 112 -6.49 -40.41 -6.68
C ASN A 112 -6.82 -39.69 -8.00
N GLU A 113 -5.82 -39.34 -8.81
CA GLU A 113 -6.02 -38.73 -10.13
C GLU A 113 -6.87 -39.61 -11.06
N GLU A 114 -6.56 -40.90 -11.15
CA GLU A 114 -7.33 -41.85 -11.97
C GLU A 114 -8.75 -42.03 -11.44
N PHE A 115 -8.90 -42.14 -10.11
CA PHE A 115 -10.19 -42.29 -9.46
C PHE A 115 -11.10 -41.08 -9.74
N PHE A 116 -10.60 -39.86 -9.49
CA PHE A 116 -11.35 -38.63 -9.67
C PHE A 116 -11.59 -38.30 -11.15
N THR A 117 -10.69 -38.66 -12.05
CA THR A 117 -10.93 -38.54 -13.50
C THR A 117 -12.10 -39.42 -13.95
N ARG A 118 -12.19 -40.68 -13.45
CA ARG A 118 -13.32 -41.57 -13.75
C ARG A 118 -14.63 -41.05 -13.15
N LEU A 119 -14.57 -40.56 -11.91
CA LEU A 119 -15.73 -40.01 -11.21
C LEU A 119 -16.27 -38.77 -11.95
N GLY A 120 -15.37 -37.84 -12.32
CA GLY A 120 -15.70 -36.65 -13.10
C GLY A 120 -16.36 -36.98 -14.44
N ARG A 121 -15.86 -37.99 -15.17
CA ARG A 121 -16.50 -38.46 -16.42
C ARG A 121 -17.91 -38.99 -16.19
N LYS A 122 -18.14 -39.77 -15.13
CA LYS A 122 -19.48 -40.26 -14.76
C LYS A 122 -20.43 -39.12 -14.38
N LEU A 123 -19.92 -38.10 -13.69
CA LEU A 123 -20.68 -36.90 -13.33
C LEU A 123 -21.11 -36.13 -14.58
N ILE A 124 -20.17 -35.82 -15.48
CA ILE A 124 -20.45 -35.14 -16.75
C ILE A 124 -21.50 -35.92 -17.55
N GLN A 125 -21.32 -37.23 -17.72
CA GLN A 125 -22.28 -38.09 -18.42
C GLN A 125 -23.67 -38.09 -17.78
N SER A 126 -23.76 -37.93 -16.46
CA SER A 126 -25.04 -37.92 -15.76
C SER A 126 -25.82 -36.63 -15.98
N LEU A 127 -25.11 -35.51 -16.13
CA LEU A 127 -25.68 -34.17 -16.30
C LEU A 127 -25.93 -33.82 -17.79
N ASP A 128 -24.96 -34.08 -18.67
CA ASP A 128 -24.90 -33.56 -20.04
C ASP A 128 -25.60 -34.45 -21.08
N ASN A 129 -25.47 -35.78 -20.97
CA ASN A 129 -25.95 -36.70 -22.01
C ASN A 129 -27.42 -36.47 -22.38
N VAL A 130 -27.72 -36.35 -23.67
CA VAL A 130 -29.12 -36.27 -24.12
C VAL A 130 -29.72 -37.69 -24.18
N THR A 131 -30.77 -37.91 -23.40
CA THR A 131 -31.54 -39.17 -23.37
C THR A 131 -32.96 -38.93 -23.87
N ILE A 132 -33.81 -39.98 -23.88
CA ILE A 132 -35.25 -39.81 -24.16
C ILE A 132 -35.94 -38.85 -23.18
N ASP A 133 -35.41 -38.73 -21.96
CA ASP A 133 -35.90 -37.82 -20.92
C ASP A 133 -35.22 -36.44 -21.00
N GLY A 134 -34.45 -36.15 -22.06
CA GLY A 134 -33.70 -34.90 -22.23
C GLY A 134 -32.33 -34.93 -21.55
N PHE A 135 -31.88 -33.77 -21.06
CA PHE A 135 -30.61 -33.53 -20.36
C PHE A 135 -30.84 -32.71 -19.07
N VAL A 136 -29.85 -32.64 -18.20
CA VAL A 136 -29.92 -31.82 -16.96
C VAL A 136 -29.32 -30.44 -17.23
N PHE A 137 -28.01 -30.42 -17.50
CA PHE A 137 -27.26 -29.23 -17.89
C PHE A 137 -26.16 -29.62 -18.87
N ARG A 138 -25.89 -28.75 -19.84
CA ARG A 138 -24.70 -28.88 -20.69
C ARG A 138 -23.48 -28.52 -19.86
N VAL A 139 -22.46 -29.37 -19.84
CA VAL A 139 -21.26 -29.16 -19.01
C VAL A 139 -20.11 -28.70 -19.88
N ASP A 140 -19.50 -27.56 -19.53
CA ASP A 140 -18.28 -27.08 -20.18
C ASP A 140 -17.09 -27.17 -19.22
N MET A 141 -16.02 -27.84 -19.66
CA MET A 141 -14.80 -28.05 -18.90
C MET A 141 -13.61 -27.26 -19.46
N ARG A 142 -13.83 -26.34 -20.42
CA ARG A 142 -12.75 -25.64 -21.14
C ARG A 142 -11.99 -24.60 -20.32
N LEU A 143 -12.59 -24.13 -19.22
CA LEU A 143 -11.95 -23.18 -18.30
C LEU A 143 -10.95 -23.83 -17.32
N ARG A 144 -10.80 -25.17 -17.35
CA ARG A 144 -9.82 -25.86 -16.51
C ARG A 144 -8.37 -25.60 -17.00
N PRO A 145 -7.36 -25.75 -16.13
CA PRO A 145 -5.95 -25.63 -16.53
C PRO A 145 -5.61 -26.41 -17.79
N PHE A 146 -4.85 -25.80 -18.69
CA PHE A 146 -4.47 -26.35 -20.01
C PHE A 146 -5.66 -26.65 -20.95
N GLY A 147 -6.87 -26.18 -20.64
CA GLY A 147 -8.05 -26.32 -21.49
C GLY A 147 -8.40 -27.78 -21.80
N GLU A 148 -8.81 -28.05 -23.05
CA GLU A 148 -9.21 -29.40 -23.48
C GLU A 148 -8.09 -30.45 -23.38
N SER A 149 -6.83 -30.03 -23.47
CA SER A 149 -5.65 -30.91 -23.38
C SER A 149 -5.24 -31.22 -21.94
N GLY A 150 -5.78 -30.51 -20.95
CA GLY A 150 -5.46 -30.70 -19.54
C GLY A 150 -6.16 -31.88 -18.90
N ALA A 151 -5.62 -32.32 -17.76
CA ALA A 151 -6.24 -33.31 -16.88
C ALA A 151 -7.67 -32.89 -16.52
N LEU A 152 -8.57 -33.87 -16.39
CA LEU A 152 -9.97 -33.56 -16.09
C LEU A 152 -10.16 -33.11 -14.63
N ALA A 153 -9.36 -33.68 -13.72
CA ALA A 153 -9.29 -33.34 -12.32
C ALA A 153 -7.83 -33.17 -11.90
N ALA A 154 -7.53 -32.12 -11.15
CA ALA A 154 -6.17 -31.79 -10.70
C ALA A 154 -6.10 -31.72 -9.16
N SER A 155 -4.93 -32.00 -8.57
CA SER A 155 -4.70 -31.74 -7.15
C SER A 155 -4.64 -30.25 -6.85
N PHE A 156 -4.76 -29.85 -5.58
CA PHE A 156 -4.62 -28.44 -5.19
C PHE A 156 -3.23 -27.91 -5.52
N ASP A 157 -2.18 -28.69 -5.25
CA ASP A 157 -0.79 -28.35 -5.61
C ASP A 157 -0.64 -28.09 -7.12
N ALA A 158 -1.20 -28.96 -7.96
CA ALA A 158 -1.11 -28.80 -9.42
C ALA A 158 -1.88 -27.57 -9.93
N LEU A 159 -3.00 -27.23 -9.27
CA LEU A 159 -3.75 -26.00 -9.55
C LEU A 159 -2.96 -24.76 -9.13
N GLU A 160 -2.35 -24.78 -7.95
CA GLU A 160 -1.52 -23.70 -7.45
C GLU A 160 -0.35 -23.42 -8.39
N ASP A 161 0.42 -24.45 -8.71
CA ASP A 161 1.57 -24.36 -9.61
C ASP A 161 1.18 -23.76 -10.96
N TYR A 162 0.05 -24.20 -11.52
CA TYR A 162 -0.45 -23.69 -12.80
C TYR A 162 -0.78 -22.19 -12.74
N TYR A 163 -1.59 -21.77 -11.75
CA TYR A 163 -2.03 -20.38 -11.68
C TYR A 163 -0.91 -19.43 -11.26
N GLN A 164 0.06 -19.89 -10.47
CA GLN A 164 1.24 -19.11 -10.13
C GLN A 164 2.20 -18.94 -11.30
N THR A 165 2.43 -19.98 -12.10
CA THR A 165 3.48 -19.97 -13.14
C THR A 165 2.97 -19.60 -14.53
N GLN A 166 1.76 -20.00 -14.89
CA GLN A 166 1.21 -19.90 -16.26
C GLN A 166 -0.11 -19.14 -16.35
N GLY A 167 -0.70 -18.79 -15.21
CA GLY A 167 -2.02 -18.16 -15.14
C GLY A 167 -2.09 -16.80 -15.85
N ARG A 168 -2.97 -16.72 -16.85
CA ARG A 168 -3.17 -15.55 -17.73
C ARG A 168 -4.21 -14.58 -17.17
N GLU A 169 -4.19 -13.35 -17.66
CA GLU A 169 -5.10 -12.28 -17.17
C GLU A 169 -6.58 -12.58 -17.40
N TRP A 170 -6.93 -13.20 -18.54
CA TRP A 170 -8.30 -13.61 -18.79
C TRP A 170 -8.77 -14.75 -17.86
N GLU A 171 -7.85 -15.58 -17.35
CA GLU A 171 -8.16 -16.64 -16.38
C GLU A 171 -8.45 -16.02 -15.01
N ARG A 172 -7.75 -14.94 -14.64
CA ARG A 172 -8.10 -14.14 -13.45
C ARG A 172 -9.49 -13.58 -13.56
N TYR A 173 -9.82 -12.97 -14.71
CA TYR A 173 -11.15 -12.44 -14.99
C TYR A 173 -12.24 -13.52 -14.84
N ALA A 174 -11.99 -14.74 -15.32
CA ALA A 174 -12.93 -15.86 -15.15
C ALA A 174 -13.03 -16.33 -13.68
N MET A 175 -11.90 -16.36 -12.96
CA MET A 175 -11.81 -16.83 -11.59
C MET A 175 -12.46 -15.91 -10.56
N ILE A 176 -12.74 -14.64 -10.88
CA ILE A 176 -13.54 -13.74 -10.02
C ILE A 176 -14.87 -14.39 -9.61
N LYS A 177 -15.48 -15.14 -10.53
CA LYS A 177 -16.78 -15.79 -10.28
C LYS A 177 -16.65 -17.20 -9.72
N ALA A 178 -15.44 -17.74 -9.52
CA ALA A 178 -15.25 -19.12 -9.07
C ALA A 178 -15.82 -19.37 -7.66
N ARG A 179 -16.54 -20.49 -7.50
CA ARG A 179 -17.10 -20.92 -6.21
C ARG A 179 -17.05 -22.43 -6.08
N ALA A 180 -16.54 -22.93 -4.97
CA ALA A 180 -16.57 -24.36 -4.65
C ALA A 180 -17.99 -24.79 -4.25
N ILE A 181 -18.54 -25.77 -4.97
CA ILE A 181 -19.90 -26.30 -4.79
C ILE A 181 -19.87 -27.52 -3.87
N THR A 182 -18.97 -28.47 -4.12
CA THR A 182 -18.89 -29.77 -3.44
C THR A 182 -17.64 -29.92 -2.58
N GLY A 183 -17.57 -31.00 -1.80
CA GLY A 183 -16.46 -31.29 -0.87
C GLY A 183 -16.73 -30.79 0.56
N THR A 184 -15.79 -31.07 1.46
CA THR A 184 -15.84 -30.59 2.84
C THR A 184 -15.65 -29.08 2.92
N GLU A 185 -16.21 -28.43 3.94
CA GLU A 185 -16.07 -26.97 4.10
C GLU A 185 -14.61 -26.53 4.23
N ILE A 186 -13.78 -27.38 4.86
CA ILE A 186 -12.34 -27.18 4.98
C ILE A 186 -11.67 -27.18 3.59
N ALA A 187 -11.95 -28.19 2.77
CA ALA A 187 -11.38 -28.30 1.42
C ALA A 187 -11.84 -27.16 0.50
N LYS A 188 -13.11 -26.74 0.62
CA LYS A 188 -13.65 -25.59 -0.11
C LYS A 188 -12.89 -24.32 0.25
N GLN A 189 -12.72 -24.05 1.54
CA GLN A 189 -12.04 -22.86 2.04
C GLN A 189 -10.56 -22.86 1.62
N GLN A 190 -9.87 -23.99 1.78
CA GLN A 190 -8.47 -24.17 1.38
C GLN A 190 -8.26 -23.85 -0.11
N LEU A 191 -9.09 -24.41 -0.99
CA LEU A 191 -8.99 -24.14 -2.43
C LEU A 191 -9.26 -22.67 -2.76
N MET A 192 -10.27 -22.06 -2.12
CA MET A 192 -10.60 -20.65 -2.37
C MET A 192 -9.51 -19.71 -1.85
N ASP A 193 -8.88 -20.03 -0.71
CA ASP A 193 -7.78 -19.25 -0.16
C ASP A 193 -6.50 -19.39 -1.01
N LEU A 194 -6.24 -20.57 -1.59
CA LEU A 194 -5.16 -20.81 -2.55
C LEU A 194 -5.33 -20.01 -3.84
N LEU A 195 -6.56 -19.91 -4.36
CA LEU A 195 -6.85 -19.15 -5.59
C LEU A 195 -6.94 -17.63 -5.36
N ARG A 196 -7.20 -17.16 -4.13
CA ARG A 196 -7.44 -15.73 -3.85
C ARG A 196 -6.26 -14.83 -4.25
N PRO A 197 -4.98 -15.14 -3.94
CA PRO A 197 -3.83 -14.33 -4.35
C PRO A 197 -3.67 -14.23 -5.87
N PHE A 198 -4.04 -15.29 -6.61
CA PHE A 198 -3.99 -15.29 -8.06
C PHE A 198 -5.01 -14.31 -8.67
N VAL A 199 -6.22 -14.27 -8.14
CA VAL A 199 -7.31 -13.41 -8.64
C VAL A 199 -7.12 -11.95 -8.21
N TYR A 200 -6.84 -11.71 -6.94
CA TYR A 200 -6.85 -10.37 -6.34
C TYR A 200 -5.44 -9.95 -5.91
N ARG A 201 -4.68 -9.39 -6.86
CA ARG A 201 -3.32 -8.91 -6.62
C ARG A 201 -3.32 -7.67 -5.71
N ARG A 202 -2.50 -7.68 -4.66
CA ARG A 202 -2.32 -6.51 -3.77
C ARG A 202 -1.55 -5.37 -4.46
N TYR A 203 -0.62 -5.74 -5.32
CA TYR A 203 0.18 -4.83 -6.14
C TYR A 203 -0.16 -5.06 -7.60
N LEU A 204 -0.66 -4.03 -8.26
CA LEU A 204 -0.88 -4.05 -9.69
C LEU A 204 0.30 -3.37 -10.33
N ASP A 205 1.04 -4.14 -11.13
CA ASP A 205 1.90 -3.53 -12.12
C ASP A 205 1.04 -2.88 -13.21
N TYR A 206 1.54 -1.82 -13.85
CA TYR A 206 0.81 -1.19 -14.96
C TYR A 206 0.76 -2.06 -16.24
N GLY A 207 1.44 -3.22 -16.27
CA GLY A 207 1.20 -4.25 -17.29
C GLY A 207 -0.21 -4.86 -17.18
N VAL A 208 -0.80 -4.85 -15.98
CA VAL A 208 -2.19 -5.26 -15.79
C VAL A 208 -3.16 -4.31 -16.49
N PHE A 209 -2.95 -2.99 -16.45
CA PHE A 209 -3.82 -2.04 -17.14
C PHE A 209 -3.80 -2.22 -18.66
N ASP A 210 -2.63 -2.44 -19.25
CA ASP A 210 -2.51 -2.77 -20.68
C ASP A 210 -3.27 -4.07 -21.01
N SER A 211 -3.13 -5.09 -20.18
CA SER A 211 -3.85 -6.36 -20.37
C SER A 211 -5.37 -6.20 -20.24
N LEU A 212 -5.84 -5.33 -19.34
CA LEU A 212 -7.25 -4.97 -19.21
C LEU A 212 -7.75 -4.20 -20.44
N ARG A 213 -6.93 -3.31 -21.01
CA ARG A 213 -7.23 -2.62 -22.27
C ARG A 213 -7.26 -3.58 -23.46
N GLU A 214 -6.36 -4.55 -23.53
CA GLU A 214 -6.40 -5.61 -24.54
C GLU A 214 -7.68 -6.44 -24.44
N MET A 215 -8.11 -6.78 -23.21
CA MET A 215 -9.40 -7.44 -22.99
C MET A 215 -10.59 -6.55 -23.42
N LYS A 216 -10.56 -5.25 -23.09
CA LYS A 216 -11.57 -4.28 -23.55
C LYS A 216 -11.64 -4.23 -25.08
N ALA A 217 -10.49 -4.11 -25.74
CA ALA A 217 -10.36 -4.08 -27.19
C ALA A 217 -10.81 -5.39 -27.84
N MET A 218 -10.54 -6.55 -27.22
CA MET A 218 -11.03 -7.84 -27.69
C MET A 218 -12.56 -7.93 -27.62
N ILE A 219 -13.17 -7.41 -26.55
CA ILE A 219 -14.64 -7.34 -26.42
C ILE A 219 -15.22 -6.41 -27.48
N ALA A 220 -14.65 -5.21 -27.65
CA ALA A 220 -15.08 -4.25 -28.66
C ALA A 220 -14.92 -4.80 -30.10
N GLY A 221 -13.79 -5.45 -30.41
CA GLY A 221 -13.52 -6.02 -31.74
C GLY A 221 -14.45 -7.16 -32.14
N GLN A 222 -15.09 -7.85 -31.17
CA GLN A 222 -16.09 -8.88 -31.45
C GLN A 222 -17.40 -8.28 -32.02
N LEU A 223 -17.64 -6.97 -31.87
CA LEU A 223 -18.85 -6.27 -32.32
C LEU A 223 -18.98 -6.18 -33.85
N HIS A 224 -17.87 -6.13 -34.59
CA HIS A 224 -17.88 -5.93 -36.05
C HIS A 224 -18.26 -7.19 -36.86
N ARG A 225 -18.63 -8.31 -36.20
CA ARG A 225 -19.09 -9.52 -36.88
C ARG A 225 -20.56 -9.39 -37.30
N LYS A 226 -20.88 -9.83 -38.53
CA LYS A 226 -22.26 -9.81 -39.05
C LYS A 226 -23.24 -10.50 -38.10
N GLY A 227 -24.34 -9.82 -37.75
CA GLY A 227 -25.40 -10.36 -36.88
C GLY A 227 -25.24 -10.11 -35.38
N MET A 228 -24.18 -9.43 -34.94
CA MET A 228 -23.96 -9.09 -33.52
C MET A 228 -24.87 -7.98 -32.99
N GLU A 229 -25.44 -7.16 -33.86
CA GLU A 229 -26.39 -6.11 -33.48
C GLU A 229 -27.63 -6.69 -32.78
N ASP A 230 -28.12 -7.84 -33.23
CA ASP A 230 -29.26 -8.55 -32.65
C ASP A 230 -28.88 -9.40 -31.40
N ASN A 231 -27.61 -9.40 -30.99
CA ASN A 231 -27.15 -10.21 -29.86
C ASN A 231 -27.16 -9.40 -28.57
N ILE A 232 -28.02 -9.77 -27.61
CA ILE A 232 -28.18 -9.02 -26.35
C ILE A 232 -27.00 -9.20 -25.38
N LYS A 233 -26.20 -10.27 -25.55
CA LYS A 233 -25.07 -10.57 -24.66
C LYS A 233 -23.77 -9.99 -25.19
N LEU A 234 -23.51 -10.17 -26.49
CA LEU A 234 -22.24 -9.83 -27.12
C LEU A 234 -22.29 -8.59 -28.02
N GLY A 235 -23.48 -8.07 -28.32
CA GLY A 235 -23.62 -6.82 -29.08
C GLY A 235 -23.30 -5.58 -28.23
N ALA A 236 -23.18 -4.43 -28.88
CA ALA A 236 -22.77 -3.18 -28.24
C ALA A 236 -23.76 -2.79 -27.15
N GLY A 237 -23.28 -2.39 -25.97
CA GLY A 237 -24.13 -2.13 -24.81
C GLY A 237 -24.77 -3.38 -24.20
N GLY A 238 -24.27 -4.57 -24.56
CA GLY A 238 -24.80 -5.85 -24.14
C GLY A 238 -24.37 -6.24 -22.73
N ILE A 239 -24.87 -7.39 -22.28
CA ILE A 239 -24.68 -7.82 -20.89
C ILE A 239 -23.20 -8.05 -20.55
N ARG A 240 -22.39 -8.51 -21.52
CA ARG A 240 -20.96 -8.74 -21.31
C ARG A 240 -20.19 -7.45 -21.02
N GLU A 241 -20.59 -6.33 -21.59
CA GLU A 241 -19.98 -5.02 -21.30
C GLU A 241 -20.26 -4.61 -19.86
N ILE A 242 -21.49 -4.82 -19.36
CA ILE A 242 -21.83 -4.55 -17.95
C ILE A 242 -21.00 -5.41 -17.00
N GLU A 243 -20.88 -6.71 -17.29
CA GLU A 243 -20.03 -7.62 -16.51
C GLU A 243 -18.57 -7.17 -16.51
N PHE A 244 -18.06 -6.75 -17.67
CA PHE A 244 -16.70 -6.25 -17.80
C PHE A 244 -16.48 -4.99 -16.98
N ILE A 245 -17.39 -4.02 -17.06
CA ILE A 245 -17.34 -2.77 -16.29
C ILE A 245 -17.14 -3.07 -14.79
N GLY A 246 -18.00 -3.90 -14.20
CA GLY A 246 -17.90 -4.23 -12.76
C GLY A 246 -16.65 -5.05 -12.42
N GLN A 247 -16.35 -6.08 -13.20
CA GLN A 247 -15.25 -7.01 -12.90
C GLN A 247 -13.87 -6.39 -13.10
N VAL A 248 -13.70 -5.43 -14.01
CA VAL A 248 -12.45 -4.68 -14.16
C VAL A 248 -12.07 -3.98 -12.86
N PHE A 249 -13.01 -3.31 -12.19
CA PHE A 249 -12.74 -2.69 -10.89
C PHE A 249 -12.46 -3.70 -9.79
N GLN A 250 -13.00 -4.92 -9.87
CA GLN A 250 -12.64 -5.99 -8.94
C GLN A 250 -11.19 -6.44 -9.12
N LEU A 251 -10.70 -6.51 -10.36
CA LEU A 251 -9.29 -6.80 -10.63
C LEU A 251 -8.38 -5.66 -10.18
N ILE A 252 -8.82 -4.41 -10.33
CA ILE A 252 -8.03 -3.22 -9.98
C ILE A 252 -7.97 -2.99 -8.45
N HIS A 253 -9.10 -3.14 -7.76
CA HIS A 253 -9.20 -2.75 -6.35
C HIS A 253 -9.38 -3.92 -5.39
N GLY A 254 -9.81 -5.09 -5.87
CA GLY A 254 -10.16 -6.23 -5.01
C GLY A 254 -9.01 -6.79 -4.18
N GLY A 255 -7.75 -6.56 -4.57
CA GLY A 255 -6.58 -6.95 -3.76
C GLY A 255 -6.37 -6.08 -2.52
N ARG A 256 -6.75 -4.80 -2.57
CA ARG A 256 -6.65 -3.85 -1.45
C ARG A 256 -7.98 -3.77 -0.68
N ASP A 257 -9.10 -3.98 -1.36
CA ASP A 257 -10.45 -3.81 -0.83
C ASP A 257 -11.24 -5.13 -0.85
N LYS A 258 -11.26 -5.82 0.30
CA LYS A 258 -11.89 -7.14 0.46
C LYS A 258 -13.39 -7.16 0.08
N PRO A 259 -14.23 -6.16 0.42
CA PRO A 259 -15.61 -6.13 -0.05
C PRO A 259 -15.80 -6.24 -1.58
N LEU A 260 -14.83 -5.81 -2.40
CA LEU A 260 -14.91 -5.98 -3.86
C LEU A 260 -14.60 -7.41 -4.33
N GLN A 261 -14.32 -8.35 -3.42
CA GLN A 261 -14.14 -9.78 -3.73
C GLN A 261 -15.46 -10.57 -3.74
N GLN A 262 -16.60 -9.89 -3.81
CA GLN A 262 -17.90 -10.53 -3.99
C GLN A 262 -18.13 -10.96 -5.45
N ARG A 263 -18.99 -11.96 -5.66
CA ARG A 263 -19.24 -12.55 -6.98
C ARG A 263 -20.43 -11.95 -7.75
N PRO A 264 -21.57 -11.62 -7.09
CA PRO A 264 -22.74 -11.08 -7.78
C PRO A 264 -22.48 -9.69 -8.35
N ILE A 265 -22.77 -9.49 -9.64
CA ILE A 265 -22.40 -8.26 -10.35
C ILE A 265 -23.16 -7.05 -9.83
N LEU A 266 -24.44 -7.22 -9.49
CA LEU A 266 -25.27 -6.14 -8.97
C LEU A 266 -24.76 -5.61 -7.62
N THR A 267 -24.27 -6.51 -6.76
CA THR A 267 -23.65 -6.12 -5.48
C THR A 267 -22.34 -5.37 -5.69
N ILE A 268 -21.55 -5.78 -6.68
CA ILE A 268 -20.31 -5.08 -7.05
C ILE A 268 -20.60 -3.67 -7.55
N LEU A 269 -21.60 -3.48 -8.41
CA LEU A 269 -21.98 -2.15 -8.87
C LEU A 269 -22.38 -1.21 -7.72
N ASP A 270 -23.11 -1.72 -6.72
CA ASP A 270 -23.46 -0.93 -5.51
C ASP A 270 -22.21 -0.57 -4.68
N LEU A 271 -21.26 -1.49 -4.55
CA LEU A 271 -19.99 -1.25 -3.85
C LEU A 271 -19.09 -0.24 -4.58
N LEU A 272 -19.17 -0.15 -5.91
CA LEU A 272 -18.44 0.82 -6.72
C LEU A 272 -18.99 2.24 -6.56
N ALA A 273 -20.32 2.39 -6.42
CA ALA A 273 -20.92 3.69 -6.07
C ALA A 273 -20.46 4.16 -4.68
N GLN A 274 -20.50 3.26 -3.67
CA GLN A 274 -20.09 3.59 -2.28
C GLN A 274 -18.63 4.05 -2.17
N ARG A 275 -17.76 3.64 -3.09
CA ARG A 275 -16.33 3.98 -3.14
C ARG A 275 -16.01 5.15 -4.06
N ASN A 276 -17.03 5.78 -4.66
CA ASN A 276 -16.87 6.81 -5.68
C ASN A 276 -16.04 6.36 -6.90
N CYS A 277 -15.96 5.06 -7.18
CA CYS A 277 -15.32 4.54 -8.40
C CYS A 277 -16.19 4.78 -9.64
N LEU A 278 -17.51 4.74 -9.46
CA LEU A 278 -18.52 5.09 -10.46
C LEU A 278 -19.54 6.04 -9.83
N SER A 279 -20.12 6.93 -10.63
CA SER A 279 -21.20 7.79 -10.15
C SER A 279 -22.46 6.99 -9.85
N GLU A 280 -23.27 7.45 -8.88
CA GLU A 280 -24.56 6.83 -8.57
C GLU A 280 -25.49 6.75 -9.79
N SER A 281 -25.43 7.76 -10.67
CA SER A 281 -26.20 7.76 -11.92
C SER A 281 -25.77 6.64 -12.85
N ALA A 282 -24.46 6.44 -13.04
CA ALA A 282 -23.92 5.39 -13.90
C ALA A 282 -24.26 4.00 -13.36
N VAL A 283 -24.16 3.80 -12.04
CA VAL A 283 -24.53 2.53 -11.39
C VAL A 283 -26.01 2.23 -11.57
N ASN A 284 -26.90 3.22 -11.39
CA ASN A 284 -28.32 3.04 -11.62
C ASN A 284 -28.64 2.68 -13.09
N ASP A 285 -28.00 3.35 -14.05
CA ASP A 285 -28.18 3.04 -15.48
C ASP A 285 -27.74 1.61 -15.81
N LEU A 286 -26.59 1.17 -15.29
CA LEU A 286 -26.07 -0.19 -15.49
C LEU A 286 -26.97 -1.25 -14.85
N LYS A 287 -27.50 -1.01 -13.64
CA LYS A 287 -28.40 -1.95 -12.94
C LYS A 287 -29.71 -2.13 -13.69
N LEU A 288 -30.33 -1.02 -14.13
CA LEU A 288 -31.56 -1.06 -14.91
C LEU A 288 -31.36 -1.77 -16.26
N ALA A 289 -30.25 -1.47 -16.94
CA ALA A 289 -29.90 -2.15 -18.19
C ALA A 289 -29.66 -3.65 -17.99
N TYR A 290 -28.96 -4.04 -16.92
CA TYR A 290 -28.69 -5.45 -16.61
C TYR A 290 -29.96 -6.24 -16.37
N ASP A 291 -30.89 -5.72 -15.55
CA ASP A 291 -32.18 -6.37 -15.29
C ASP A 291 -32.99 -6.53 -16.58
N PHE A 292 -33.10 -5.47 -17.38
CA PHE A 292 -33.84 -5.48 -18.63
C PHE A 292 -33.27 -6.48 -19.66
N LEU A 293 -31.96 -6.47 -19.84
CA LEU A 293 -31.27 -7.36 -20.79
C LEU A 293 -31.34 -8.82 -20.35
N ARG A 294 -31.18 -9.11 -19.05
CA ARG A 294 -31.29 -10.47 -18.52
C ARG A 294 -32.72 -11.02 -18.61
N ARG A 295 -33.74 -10.22 -18.32
CA ARG A 295 -35.13 -10.63 -18.51
C ARG A 295 -35.42 -10.92 -19.98
N THR A 296 -34.95 -10.06 -20.88
CA THR A 296 -35.05 -10.28 -22.34
C THR A 296 -34.38 -11.60 -22.73
N GLU A 297 -33.16 -11.87 -22.22
CA GLU A 297 -32.45 -13.13 -22.41
C GLU A 297 -33.27 -14.33 -21.94
N HIS A 298 -33.87 -14.23 -20.75
CA HIS A 298 -34.71 -15.27 -20.19
C HIS A 298 -35.96 -15.52 -21.05
N ARG A 299 -36.64 -14.48 -21.55
CA ARG A 299 -37.81 -14.65 -22.45
C ARG A 299 -37.45 -15.33 -23.76
N ILE A 300 -36.29 -15.04 -24.32
CA ILE A 300 -35.78 -15.69 -25.53
C ILE A 300 -35.50 -17.18 -25.27
N GLN A 301 -34.86 -17.49 -24.13
CA GLN A 301 -34.46 -18.87 -23.79
C GLN A 301 -35.63 -19.74 -23.35
N ALA A 302 -36.57 -19.18 -22.57
CA ALA A 302 -37.71 -19.90 -21.99
C ALA A 302 -38.63 -20.56 -23.03
N TRP A 303 -38.71 -19.99 -24.23
CA TRP A 303 -39.62 -20.46 -25.28
C TRP A 303 -39.35 -21.90 -25.72
N ALA A 304 -38.07 -22.24 -25.93
CA ALA A 304 -37.66 -23.52 -26.50
C ALA A 304 -36.58 -24.23 -25.67
N ASP A 305 -36.24 -23.69 -24.50
CA ASP A 305 -35.10 -24.14 -23.69
C ASP A 305 -33.80 -24.23 -24.50
N GLN A 306 -33.56 -23.17 -25.28
CA GLN A 306 -32.41 -23.05 -26.18
C GLN A 306 -31.47 -21.96 -25.70
N GLN A 307 -30.17 -22.24 -25.80
CA GLN A 307 -29.11 -21.28 -25.52
C GLN A 307 -28.94 -20.32 -26.70
N THR A 308 -29.92 -19.44 -26.86
CA THR A 308 -29.87 -18.35 -27.84
C THR A 308 -29.79 -17.00 -27.12
N HIS A 309 -28.99 -16.11 -27.71
CA HIS A 309 -28.85 -14.70 -27.30
C HIS A 309 -29.29 -13.75 -28.41
N LEU A 310 -29.86 -14.28 -29.50
CA LEU A 310 -30.27 -13.50 -30.66
C LEU A 310 -31.74 -13.14 -30.53
N LEU A 311 -32.06 -11.88 -30.82
CA LEU A 311 -33.43 -11.43 -30.98
C LEU A 311 -34.09 -12.18 -32.16
N PRO A 312 -35.38 -12.55 -32.04
CA PRO A 312 -36.09 -13.22 -33.11
C PRO A 312 -36.28 -12.29 -34.33
N LYS A 313 -36.36 -12.92 -35.50
CA LYS A 313 -36.58 -12.22 -36.78
C LYS A 313 -38.01 -12.37 -37.29
N ASP A 314 -38.72 -13.40 -36.85
CA ASP A 314 -40.12 -13.63 -37.17
C ASP A 314 -41.05 -12.74 -36.34
N ASP A 315 -42.09 -12.23 -36.99
CA ASP A 315 -43.01 -11.25 -36.39
C ASP A 315 -43.78 -11.84 -35.19
N ASP A 316 -44.13 -13.12 -35.23
CA ASP A 316 -44.84 -13.81 -34.15
C ASP A 316 -44.00 -13.89 -32.87
N SER A 317 -42.71 -14.27 -32.97
CA SER A 317 -41.83 -14.34 -31.80
C SER A 317 -41.45 -12.94 -31.29
N ARG A 318 -41.35 -11.94 -32.17
CA ARG A 318 -41.17 -10.53 -31.77
C ARG A 318 -42.36 -10.03 -30.95
N ALA A 319 -43.59 -10.24 -31.44
CA ALA A 319 -44.80 -9.90 -30.71
C ALA A 319 -44.87 -10.62 -29.35
N ARG A 320 -44.46 -11.89 -29.31
CA ARG A 320 -44.39 -12.66 -28.05
C ARG A 320 -43.44 -12.03 -27.04
N ILE A 321 -42.21 -11.68 -27.44
CA ILE A 321 -41.23 -11.06 -26.51
C ILE A 321 -41.76 -9.72 -26.01
N ALA A 322 -42.32 -8.88 -26.89
CA ALA A 322 -42.88 -7.59 -26.50
C ALA A 322 -43.95 -7.76 -25.40
N ILE A 323 -44.91 -8.68 -25.61
CA ILE A 323 -45.97 -8.97 -24.63
C ILE A 323 -45.38 -9.52 -23.31
N LEU A 324 -44.44 -10.47 -23.38
CA LEU A 324 -43.82 -11.08 -22.20
C LEU A 324 -42.96 -10.12 -21.40
N MET A 325 -42.49 -9.04 -22.03
CA MET A 325 -41.75 -7.95 -21.40
C MET A 325 -42.67 -6.78 -20.97
N GLY A 326 -43.99 -6.88 -21.20
CA GLY A 326 -44.98 -5.88 -20.79
C GLY A 326 -45.16 -4.71 -21.77
N PHE A 327 -44.72 -4.85 -23.02
CA PHE A 327 -44.87 -3.84 -24.08
C PHE A 327 -46.06 -4.12 -24.99
N ALA A 328 -46.62 -3.05 -25.58
CA ALA A 328 -47.74 -3.16 -26.50
C ALA A 328 -47.34 -3.74 -27.87
N ASP A 329 -46.14 -3.42 -28.33
CA ASP A 329 -45.61 -3.80 -29.65
C ASP A 329 -44.08 -3.88 -29.63
N TRP A 330 -43.51 -4.44 -30.70
CA TRP A 330 -42.08 -4.66 -30.86
C TRP A 330 -41.27 -3.35 -30.96
N ASP A 331 -41.83 -2.30 -31.54
CA ASP A 331 -41.13 -1.03 -31.74
C ASP A 331 -40.93 -0.29 -30.41
N SER A 332 -41.96 -0.33 -29.55
CA SER A 332 -41.92 0.18 -28.18
C SER A 332 -40.87 -0.55 -27.33
N PHE A 333 -40.82 -1.89 -27.42
CA PHE A 333 -39.79 -2.70 -26.77
C PHE A 333 -38.38 -2.36 -27.28
N THR A 334 -38.21 -2.28 -28.60
CA THR A 334 -36.92 -2.03 -29.24
C THR A 334 -36.37 -0.65 -28.89
N SER A 335 -37.23 0.36 -28.80
CA SER A 335 -36.83 1.72 -28.40
C SER A 335 -36.21 1.75 -27.00
N VAL A 336 -36.80 1.03 -26.04
CA VAL A 336 -36.26 0.91 -24.68
C VAL A 336 -34.97 0.09 -24.65
N LEU A 337 -34.91 -1.01 -25.42
CA LEU A 337 -33.71 -1.82 -25.54
C LEU A 337 -32.51 -1.00 -26.05
N VAL A 338 -32.71 -0.23 -27.12
CA VAL A 338 -31.67 0.64 -27.70
C VAL A 338 -31.21 1.69 -26.69
N ALA A 339 -32.13 2.32 -25.96
CA ALA A 339 -31.80 3.33 -24.95
C ALA A 339 -30.96 2.77 -23.79
N HIS A 340 -31.22 1.52 -23.35
CA HIS A 340 -30.36 0.87 -22.36
C HIS A 340 -28.98 0.55 -22.92
N ARG A 341 -28.90 0.00 -24.13
CA ARG A 341 -27.64 -0.36 -24.77
C ARG A 341 -26.75 0.86 -25.02
N GLN A 342 -27.31 1.98 -25.47
CA GLN A 342 -26.56 3.22 -25.67
C GLN A 342 -25.94 3.75 -24.37
N ARG A 343 -26.68 3.70 -23.24
CA ARG A 343 -26.14 4.09 -21.93
C ARG A 343 -25.00 3.20 -21.48
N VAL A 344 -25.16 1.88 -21.60
CA VAL A 344 -24.10 0.92 -21.27
C VAL A 344 -22.86 1.16 -22.13
N GLN A 345 -23.04 1.34 -23.44
CA GLN A 345 -21.94 1.59 -24.36
C GLN A 345 -21.19 2.88 -24.00
N GLY A 346 -21.91 3.97 -23.69
CA GLY A 346 -21.29 5.23 -23.26
C GLY A 346 -20.43 5.06 -22.00
N HIS A 347 -20.90 4.29 -21.01
CA HIS A 347 -20.10 3.97 -19.82
C HIS A 347 -18.90 3.05 -20.14
N PHE A 348 -19.10 2.05 -21.01
CA PHE A 348 -18.03 1.14 -21.42
C PHE A 348 -16.90 1.87 -22.14
N GLU A 349 -17.24 2.83 -23.01
CA GLU A 349 -16.28 3.66 -23.74
C GLU A 349 -15.40 4.48 -22.79
N GLN A 350 -15.96 5.05 -21.72
CA GLN A 350 -15.26 5.89 -20.73
C GLN A 350 -14.30 5.12 -19.79
N ILE A 351 -14.40 3.79 -19.71
CA ILE A 351 -13.56 3.00 -18.79
C ILE A 351 -12.19 2.73 -19.40
N LEU A 352 -11.12 2.95 -18.64
CA LEU A 352 -9.72 2.74 -19.07
C LEU A 352 -9.28 3.63 -20.26
N THR A 353 -9.95 4.75 -20.53
CA THR A 353 -9.48 5.73 -21.52
C THR A 353 -8.25 6.46 -21.01
N VAL A 354 -7.15 6.35 -21.77
CA VAL A 354 -6.01 7.25 -21.63
C VAL A 354 -6.50 8.62 -22.05
N ALA A 355 -6.31 9.64 -21.20
CA ALA A 355 -6.50 11.02 -21.64
C ALA A 355 -5.66 11.21 -22.90
N GLU A 356 -6.30 11.61 -24.01
CA GLU A 356 -5.71 11.72 -25.34
C GLU A 356 -4.33 12.41 -25.31
N ALA A 357 -3.27 11.59 -25.20
CA ALA A 357 -1.89 12.00 -25.35
C ALA A 357 -1.34 11.60 -26.72
N ASP A 358 -2.18 11.02 -27.59
CA ASP A 358 -1.81 10.61 -28.95
C ASP A 358 -1.73 11.80 -29.92
N ASP A 359 -2.47 12.89 -29.70
CA ASP A 359 -2.37 14.09 -30.56
C ASP A 359 -1.09 14.92 -30.32
N ALA A 360 -0.39 14.71 -29.19
CA ALA A 360 0.90 15.35 -28.91
C ALA A 360 2.13 14.59 -29.46
N LEU A 361 1.95 13.32 -29.85
CA LEU A 361 3.03 12.44 -30.33
C LEU A 361 3.32 12.57 -31.83
N SER A 362 2.49 13.29 -32.60
CA SER A 362 2.69 13.45 -34.04
C SER A 362 3.92 14.32 -34.41
N ASP A 363 4.51 15.04 -33.45
CA ASP A 363 5.64 15.97 -33.69
C ASP A 363 6.92 15.62 -32.91
N SER A 364 6.95 14.48 -32.18
CA SER A 364 8.14 14.04 -31.43
C SER A 364 9.01 13.11 -32.28
N ALA A 365 10.23 13.56 -32.62
CA ALA A 365 11.27 12.68 -33.16
C ALA A 365 11.52 11.50 -32.19
N SER A 366 11.73 10.28 -32.70
CA SER A 366 12.12 9.14 -31.85
C SER A 366 13.50 9.42 -31.27
N LEU A 367 13.54 9.80 -29.99
CA LEU A 367 14.78 10.15 -29.28
C LEU A 367 15.75 8.97 -29.13
N LEU A 368 15.30 7.73 -29.37
CA LEU A 368 16.14 6.54 -29.39
C LEU A 368 16.86 6.35 -30.72
N ASP A 369 16.15 6.46 -31.85
CA ASP A 369 16.66 6.04 -33.17
C ASP A 369 17.04 7.20 -34.10
N SER A 370 16.75 8.47 -33.73
CA SER A 370 17.14 9.66 -34.51
C SER A 370 18.64 9.97 -34.51
N GLN A 371 19.10 10.71 -35.52
CA GLN A 371 20.50 11.18 -35.60
C GLN A 371 20.81 12.26 -34.54
N GLN A 372 22.07 12.38 -34.13
CA GLN A 372 22.50 13.34 -33.09
C GLN A 372 22.08 14.79 -33.41
N ASP A 373 22.24 15.23 -34.66
CA ASP A 373 21.87 16.59 -35.10
C ASP A 373 20.36 16.89 -34.95
N GLU A 374 19.50 15.87 -35.15
CA GLU A 374 18.05 16.00 -34.96
C GLU A 374 17.68 16.11 -33.47
N LYS A 375 18.37 15.35 -32.60
CA LYS A 375 18.15 15.40 -31.14
C LYS A 375 18.57 16.75 -30.55
N ILE A 376 19.71 17.30 -30.99
CA ILE A 376 20.17 18.64 -30.58
C ILE A 376 19.15 19.71 -31.01
N THR A 377 18.70 19.65 -32.26
CA THR A 377 17.69 20.59 -32.78
C THR A 377 16.38 20.50 -31.99
N TYR A 378 15.97 19.30 -31.57
CA TYR A 378 14.79 19.09 -30.73
C TYR A 378 14.94 19.71 -29.34
N LEU A 379 16.07 19.49 -28.66
CA LEU A 379 16.37 20.09 -27.35
C LEU A 379 16.46 21.63 -27.42
N GLN A 380 17.05 22.16 -28.49
CA GLN A 380 17.10 23.61 -28.73
C GLN A 380 15.70 24.22 -28.88
N ARG A 381 14.77 23.55 -29.56
CA ARG A 381 13.38 24.01 -29.69
C ARG A 381 12.64 24.03 -28.34
N LEU A 382 13.03 23.15 -27.43
CA LEU A 382 12.48 23.07 -26.07
C LEU A 382 13.14 24.04 -25.08
N ASN A 383 14.07 24.90 -25.53
CA ASN A 383 14.78 25.91 -24.73
C ASN A 383 15.71 25.35 -23.63
N TYR A 384 16.35 24.20 -23.85
CA TYR A 384 17.47 23.76 -22.99
C TYR A 384 18.67 24.71 -23.13
N GLU A 385 19.38 24.99 -22.02
CA GLU A 385 20.48 25.97 -22.01
C GLU A 385 21.75 25.41 -22.69
N SER A 386 22.06 24.13 -22.41
CA SER A 386 23.16 23.35 -22.97
C SER A 386 22.65 22.04 -23.60
N PRO A 387 22.10 22.09 -24.83
CA PRO A 387 21.58 20.91 -25.54
C PRO A 387 22.62 19.79 -25.73
N GLU A 388 23.88 20.14 -25.96
CA GLU A 388 24.97 19.18 -26.18
C GLU A 388 25.28 18.36 -24.92
N ASP A 389 25.33 19.00 -23.75
CA ASP A 389 25.57 18.32 -22.47
C ASP A 389 24.39 17.41 -22.10
N CYS A 390 23.16 17.89 -22.34
CA CYS A 390 21.94 17.09 -22.17
C CYS A 390 21.93 15.85 -23.07
N LEU A 391 22.44 15.98 -24.30
CA LEU A 391 22.56 14.84 -25.21
C LEU A 391 23.55 13.80 -24.69
N VAL A 392 24.70 14.23 -24.14
CA VAL A 392 25.68 13.30 -23.53
C VAL A 392 25.05 12.51 -22.38
N VAL A 393 24.22 13.16 -21.56
CA VAL A 393 23.48 12.53 -20.47
C VAL A 393 22.47 11.49 -21.00
N LEU A 394 21.72 11.81 -22.05
CA LEU A 394 20.77 10.88 -22.69
C LEU A 394 21.45 9.71 -23.41
N ASP A 395 22.53 9.98 -24.14
CA ASP A 395 23.32 8.93 -24.81
C ASP A 395 23.95 7.99 -23.75
N GLY A 396 24.40 8.52 -22.61
CA GLY A 396 24.83 7.72 -21.46
C GLY A 396 23.75 6.78 -20.91
N LEU A 397 22.49 7.25 -20.83
CA LEU A 397 21.35 6.41 -20.47
C LEU A 397 21.13 5.28 -21.49
N PHE A 398 21.24 5.58 -22.78
CA PHE A 398 21.08 4.58 -23.85
C PHE A 398 22.17 3.51 -23.83
N ASP A 399 23.42 3.89 -23.50
CA ASP A 399 24.55 2.98 -23.37
C ASP A 399 24.59 2.22 -22.03
N SER A 400 23.73 2.58 -21.08
CA SER A 400 23.64 1.93 -19.78
C SER A 400 23.34 0.43 -19.91
N HIS A 401 23.84 -0.36 -18.95
CA HIS A 401 23.56 -1.80 -18.90
C HIS A 401 22.07 -2.08 -18.61
N ALA A 402 21.34 -1.11 -18.03
CA ALA A 402 19.90 -1.19 -17.86
C ALA A 402 19.17 -1.15 -19.21
N CYS A 403 19.51 -0.19 -20.07
CA CYS A 403 18.92 -0.02 -21.39
C CYS A 403 19.26 -1.16 -22.36
N ARG A 404 20.52 -1.61 -22.39
CA ARG A 404 20.95 -2.68 -23.31
C ARG A 404 20.29 -4.03 -23.06
N ASN A 405 19.84 -4.28 -21.83
CA ASN A 405 19.16 -5.53 -21.46
C ASN A 405 17.64 -5.39 -21.35
N LEU A 406 17.06 -4.32 -21.87
CA LEU A 406 15.61 -4.16 -21.89
C LEU A 406 14.97 -5.17 -22.87
N GLY A 407 13.91 -5.84 -22.42
CA GLY A 407 13.03 -6.59 -23.31
C GLY A 407 12.23 -5.65 -24.24
N HIS A 408 11.60 -6.21 -25.27
CA HIS A 408 10.82 -5.47 -26.27
C HIS A 408 9.82 -4.48 -25.64
N THR A 409 9.00 -4.96 -24.71
CA THR A 409 7.97 -4.15 -24.01
C THR A 409 8.57 -3.01 -23.19
N GLY A 410 9.74 -3.22 -22.58
CA GLY A 410 10.43 -2.17 -21.85
C GLY A 410 10.93 -1.07 -22.78
N ARG A 411 11.45 -1.44 -23.95
CA ARG A 411 11.99 -0.50 -24.94
C ARG A 411 10.89 0.36 -25.55
N GLU A 412 9.76 -0.25 -25.91
CA GLU A 412 8.58 0.48 -26.40
C GLU A 412 8.04 1.48 -25.36
N ARG A 413 8.01 1.11 -24.08
CA ARG A 413 7.57 2.02 -23.01
C ARG A 413 8.57 3.17 -22.81
N LEU A 414 9.87 2.88 -22.84
CA LEU A 414 10.89 3.93 -22.73
C LEU A 414 10.81 4.92 -23.91
N GLU A 415 10.58 4.42 -25.12
CA GLU A 415 10.42 5.24 -26.33
C GLU A 415 9.23 6.20 -26.24
N LYS A 416 8.14 5.79 -25.58
CA LYS A 416 7.00 6.65 -25.29
C LYS A 416 7.25 7.62 -24.14
N LEU A 417 7.94 7.18 -23.08
CA LEU A 417 8.16 7.98 -21.87
C LEU A 417 9.16 9.12 -22.10
N LEU A 418 10.25 8.87 -22.83
CA LEU A 418 11.34 9.84 -22.96
C LEU A 418 10.90 11.19 -23.56
N PRO A 419 10.15 11.23 -24.68
CA PRO A 419 9.66 12.51 -25.21
C PRO A 419 8.79 13.26 -24.20
N LEU A 420 7.87 12.56 -23.52
CA LEU A 420 6.99 13.16 -22.50
C LEU A 420 7.80 13.74 -21.34
N LEU A 421 8.84 13.02 -20.88
CA LEU A 421 9.71 13.46 -19.79
C LEU A 421 10.54 14.67 -20.20
N VAL A 422 11.17 14.64 -21.37
CA VAL A 422 12.00 15.77 -21.87
C VAL A 422 11.14 17.02 -22.06
N GLN A 423 9.93 16.87 -22.61
CA GLN A 423 8.98 17.99 -22.73
C GLN A 423 8.55 18.54 -21.36
N ALA A 424 8.30 17.67 -20.38
CA ALA A 424 7.93 18.09 -19.04
C ALA A 424 9.09 18.80 -18.32
N VAL A 425 10.33 18.32 -18.46
CA VAL A 425 11.54 18.92 -17.88
C VAL A 425 11.80 20.32 -18.45
N ALA A 426 11.54 20.53 -19.74
CA ALA A 426 11.65 21.84 -20.39
C ALA A 426 10.73 22.93 -19.79
N GLN A 427 9.70 22.56 -19.02
CA GLN A 427 8.80 23.51 -18.37
C GLN A 427 9.35 24.09 -17.05
N VAL A 428 10.54 23.69 -16.62
CA VAL A 428 11.15 24.15 -15.35
C VAL A 428 12.41 24.98 -15.61
N ASN A 429 12.68 25.95 -14.73
CA ASN A 429 13.76 26.93 -14.90
C ASN A 429 15.17 26.33 -14.94
N ASN A 430 15.38 25.14 -14.38
CA ASN A 430 16.67 24.45 -14.32
C ASN A 430 16.63 23.10 -15.06
N ALA A 431 16.12 23.12 -16.30
CA ALA A 431 15.86 21.94 -17.12
C ALA A 431 17.08 21.00 -17.24
N ASP A 432 18.26 21.54 -17.54
CA ASP A 432 19.50 20.79 -17.73
C ASP A 432 19.89 19.97 -16.48
N ALA A 433 19.94 20.65 -15.32
CA ALA A 433 20.24 20.00 -14.04
C ALA A 433 19.13 19.03 -13.60
N CYS A 434 17.86 19.34 -13.91
CA CYS A 434 16.75 18.45 -13.61
C CYS A 434 16.82 17.16 -14.43
N LEU A 435 17.22 17.26 -15.71
CA LEU A 435 17.37 16.09 -16.58
C LEU A 435 18.44 15.14 -16.03
N GLU A 436 19.60 15.67 -15.66
CA GLU A 436 20.69 14.90 -15.06
C GLU A 436 20.23 14.17 -13.78
N ARG A 437 19.47 14.85 -12.92
CA ARG A 437 18.90 14.28 -11.69
C ARG A 437 17.87 13.17 -11.93
N LEU A 438 17.21 13.14 -13.09
CA LEU A 438 16.19 12.13 -13.40
C LEU A 438 16.79 10.84 -13.98
N ILE A 439 18.03 10.86 -14.47
CA ILE A 439 18.68 9.67 -15.07
C ILE A 439 18.77 8.50 -14.08
N PRO A 440 19.27 8.66 -12.84
CA PRO A 440 19.34 7.54 -11.89
C PRO A 440 17.96 6.93 -11.58
N LEU A 441 16.92 7.77 -11.55
CA LEU A 441 15.55 7.31 -11.39
C LEU A 441 15.12 6.47 -12.59
N LEU A 442 15.32 6.96 -13.82
CA LEU A 442 15.01 6.20 -15.02
C LEU A 442 15.71 4.84 -15.03
N GLU A 443 17.01 4.81 -14.77
CA GLU A 443 17.77 3.55 -14.68
C GLU A 443 17.18 2.57 -13.66
N SER A 444 16.72 3.07 -12.52
CA SER A 444 16.11 2.26 -11.46
C SER A 444 14.75 1.65 -11.85
N ILE A 445 13.96 2.35 -12.68
CA ILE A 445 12.61 1.93 -13.08
C ILE A 445 12.55 1.22 -14.43
N MET A 446 13.60 1.32 -15.25
CA MET A 446 13.62 0.75 -16.60
C MET A 446 13.35 -0.76 -16.63
N ARG A 447 13.79 -1.51 -15.62
CA ARG A 447 13.48 -2.95 -15.48
C ARG A 447 12.10 -3.24 -14.90
N ARG A 448 11.42 -2.22 -14.38
CA ARG A 448 10.11 -2.28 -13.73
C ARG A 448 9.12 -1.52 -14.61
N THR A 449 8.74 -2.13 -15.72
CA THR A 449 7.89 -1.54 -16.75
C THR A 449 6.60 -0.91 -16.22
N ALA A 450 6.11 -1.38 -15.07
CA ALA A 450 5.02 -0.79 -14.31
C ALA A 450 5.18 0.73 -14.10
N TYR A 451 6.30 1.16 -13.53
CA TYR A 451 6.53 2.57 -13.21
C TYR A 451 6.70 3.44 -14.45
N MET A 452 7.24 2.90 -15.55
CA MET A 452 7.28 3.64 -16.82
C MET A 452 5.88 3.90 -17.35
N SER A 453 5.00 2.88 -17.32
CA SER A 453 3.59 3.06 -17.71
C SER A 453 2.83 4.01 -16.78
N LEU A 454 3.11 4.00 -15.47
CA LEU A 454 2.56 4.98 -14.53
C LEU A 454 2.76 6.41 -15.06
N LEU A 455 4.00 6.73 -15.42
CA LEU A 455 4.40 8.07 -15.85
C LEU A 455 3.87 8.43 -17.25
N ILE A 456 3.76 7.45 -18.15
CA ILE A 456 3.16 7.66 -19.49
C ILE A 456 1.66 7.95 -19.36
N GLU A 457 0.95 7.20 -18.52
CA GLU A 457 -0.51 7.26 -18.41
C GLU A 457 -1.01 8.42 -17.55
N ASN A 458 -0.17 8.93 -16.64
CA ASN A 458 -0.51 10.00 -15.72
C ASN A 458 0.39 11.23 -15.95
N PRO A 459 0.05 12.10 -16.93
CA PRO A 459 0.81 13.33 -17.18
C PRO A 459 0.95 14.23 -15.95
N MET A 460 -0.06 14.21 -15.05
CA MET A 460 0.00 14.92 -13.78
C MET A 460 1.11 14.38 -12.88
N ALA A 461 1.24 13.06 -12.72
CA ALA A 461 2.29 12.44 -11.92
C ALA A 461 3.68 12.73 -12.49
N LEU A 462 3.83 12.68 -13.82
CA LEU A 462 5.07 13.06 -14.49
C LEU A 462 5.42 14.54 -14.26
N SER A 463 4.44 15.44 -14.34
CA SER A 463 4.65 16.86 -14.04
C SER A 463 5.07 17.09 -12.58
N GLN A 464 4.46 16.40 -11.62
CA GLN A 464 4.86 16.51 -10.21
C GLN A 464 6.25 15.93 -9.96
N LEU A 465 6.57 14.79 -10.56
CA LEU A 465 7.90 14.19 -10.52
C LEU A 465 8.97 15.19 -10.94
N VAL A 466 8.78 15.81 -12.11
CA VAL A 466 9.70 16.79 -12.66
C VAL A 466 9.83 18.02 -11.75
N LYS A 467 8.72 18.56 -11.24
CA LYS A 467 8.73 19.71 -10.32
C LYS A 467 9.53 19.43 -9.04
N LEU A 468 9.32 18.27 -8.42
CA LEU A 468 10.01 17.90 -7.19
C LEU A 468 11.51 17.63 -7.43
N CYS A 469 11.88 16.92 -8.49
CA CYS A 469 13.27 16.64 -8.84
C CYS A 469 14.04 17.89 -9.28
N ALA A 470 13.37 18.82 -9.95
CA ALA A 470 13.93 20.12 -10.28
C ALA A 470 14.22 20.93 -9.02
N ALA A 471 13.32 20.89 -8.04
CA ALA A 471 13.46 21.64 -6.80
C ALA A 471 14.44 21.02 -5.80
N SER A 472 14.56 19.69 -5.72
CA SER A 472 15.43 19.02 -4.74
C SER A 472 16.14 17.78 -5.28
N PRO A 473 17.50 17.77 -5.30
CA PRO A 473 18.27 16.55 -5.57
C PRO A 473 18.04 15.47 -4.51
N MET A 474 17.80 15.83 -3.24
CA MET A 474 17.48 14.85 -2.19
C MET A 474 16.25 14.02 -2.54
N ILE A 475 15.18 14.65 -3.04
CA ILE A 475 13.96 13.94 -3.47
C ILE A 475 14.25 13.07 -4.68
N SER A 476 15.01 13.57 -5.67
CA SER A 476 15.43 12.76 -6.82
C SER A 476 16.17 11.48 -6.38
N HIS A 477 17.16 11.60 -5.49
CA HIS A 477 17.88 10.46 -4.94
C HIS A 477 16.96 9.52 -4.15
N GLN A 478 15.99 10.06 -3.40
CA GLN A 478 15.02 9.29 -2.64
C GLN A 478 14.11 8.47 -3.57
N LEU A 479 13.56 9.08 -4.62
CA LEU A 479 12.70 8.42 -5.61
C LEU A 479 13.47 7.36 -6.42
N ALA A 480 14.71 7.64 -6.79
CA ALA A 480 15.57 6.68 -7.49
C ALA A 480 15.89 5.45 -6.62
N ARG A 481 16.10 5.66 -5.31
CA ARG A 481 16.35 4.58 -4.36
C ARG A 481 15.08 3.81 -4.01
N TYR A 482 13.94 4.49 -3.93
CA TYR A 482 12.65 3.91 -3.56
C TYR A 482 11.55 4.24 -4.59
N PRO A 483 11.54 3.56 -5.76
CA PRO A 483 10.55 3.85 -6.81
C PRO A 483 9.08 3.62 -6.43
N VAL A 484 8.82 2.88 -5.34
CA VAL A 484 7.45 2.71 -4.80
C VAL A 484 6.78 4.04 -4.47
N LEU A 485 7.58 5.06 -4.15
CA LEU A 485 7.10 6.41 -3.86
C LEU A 485 6.48 7.12 -5.08
N LEU A 486 6.65 6.60 -6.30
CA LEU A 486 5.99 7.14 -7.48
C LEU A 486 4.46 7.03 -7.41
N ASP A 487 3.94 6.07 -6.63
CA ASP A 487 2.50 5.92 -6.39
C ASP A 487 1.91 7.15 -5.67
N GLU A 488 2.70 7.82 -4.81
CA GLU A 488 2.29 9.03 -4.10
C GLU A 488 2.12 10.24 -5.02
N LEU A 489 2.68 10.19 -6.24
CA LEU A 489 2.59 11.28 -7.21
C LEU A 489 1.28 11.26 -8.02
N LEU A 490 0.47 10.20 -7.89
CA LEU A 490 -0.77 10.03 -8.63
C LEU A 490 -1.85 11.03 -8.23
N ASP A 491 -1.93 11.37 -6.94
CA ASP A 491 -2.88 12.37 -6.43
C ASP A 491 -2.14 13.56 -5.80
N PRO A 492 -2.08 14.71 -6.51
CA PRO A 492 -1.46 15.92 -5.98
C PRO A 492 -2.12 16.44 -4.70
N ARG A 493 -3.40 16.14 -4.45
CA ARG A 493 -4.10 16.64 -3.25
C ARG A 493 -3.50 16.01 -2.00
N THR A 494 -3.31 14.70 -2.03
CA THR A 494 -2.71 13.95 -0.92
C THR A 494 -1.21 14.19 -0.80
N LEU A 495 -0.50 14.45 -1.90
CA LEU A 495 0.95 14.63 -1.91
C LEU A 495 1.44 15.83 -1.07
N TYR A 496 0.65 16.90 -1.03
CA TYR A 496 0.96 18.14 -0.30
C TYR A 496 0.24 18.26 1.04
N GLU A 497 -0.68 17.34 1.34
CA GLU A 497 -1.39 17.28 2.61
C GLU A 497 -0.55 16.53 3.64
N ILE A 498 -0.41 17.11 4.83
CA ILE A 498 0.29 16.46 5.94
C ILE A 498 -0.76 15.99 6.95
N PRO A 499 -0.94 14.66 7.10
CA PRO A 499 -1.91 14.13 8.05
C PRO A 499 -1.55 14.52 9.47
N ASN A 500 -2.55 14.68 10.33
CA ASN A 500 -2.29 14.92 11.75
C ASN A 500 -1.72 13.67 12.44
N ARG A 501 -1.18 13.82 13.66
CA ARG A 501 -0.57 12.72 14.43
C ARG A 501 -1.48 11.48 14.53
N LEU A 502 -2.79 11.68 14.76
CA LEU A 502 -3.74 10.57 14.92
C LEU A 502 -3.95 9.82 13.59
N GLU A 503 -4.11 10.56 12.50
CA GLU A 503 -4.22 10.00 11.15
C GLU A 503 -2.95 9.24 10.75
N GLN A 504 -1.76 9.80 11.01
CA GLN A 504 -0.48 9.10 10.77
C GLN A 504 -0.38 7.80 11.56
N LYS A 505 -0.74 7.83 12.86
CA LYS A 505 -0.74 6.65 13.71
C LYS A 505 -1.70 5.58 13.18
N GLN A 506 -2.92 5.97 12.79
CA GLN A 506 -3.91 5.03 12.24
C GLN A 506 -3.47 4.47 10.89
N ALA A 507 -2.89 5.30 10.01
CA ALA A 507 -2.37 4.87 8.72
C ALA A 507 -1.25 3.84 8.89
N LEU A 508 -0.31 4.08 9.81
CA LEU A 508 0.75 3.12 10.11
C LEU A 508 0.21 1.79 10.64
N ILE A 509 -0.75 1.83 11.56
CA ILE A 509 -1.40 0.62 12.09
C ILE A 509 -2.09 -0.16 10.96
N ASN A 510 -2.87 0.53 10.10
CA ASN A 510 -3.58 -0.11 8.99
C ASN A 510 -2.62 -0.80 8.01
N ILE A 511 -1.45 -0.18 7.75
CA ILE A 511 -0.43 -0.77 6.90
C ILE A 511 0.17 -2.02 7.56
N LEU A 512 0.48 -1.96 8.87
CA LEU A 512 1.05 -3.09 9.61
C LEU A 512 0.09 -4.28 9.74
N VAL A 513 -1.23 -4.05 9.84
CA VAL A 513 -2.26 -5.11 9.85
C VAL A 513 -2.22 -5.97 8.56
N SER A 514 -1.65 -5.46 7.47
CA SER A 514 -1.51 -6.24 6.23
C SER A 514 -0.42 -7.32 6.28
N ALA A 515 0.46 -7.28 7.30
CA ALA A 515 1.50 -8.27 7.56
C ALA A 515 1.05 -9.24 8.67
N ASP A 516 1.37 -10.52 8.51
CA ASP A 516 1.10 -11.53 9.53
C ASP A 516 1.95 -11.26 10.78
N GLU A 517 1.41 -11.56 11.96
CA GLU A 517 2.08 -11.28 13.25
C GLU A 517 3.44 -12.00 13.41
N GLY A 518 3.67 -13.09 12.66
CA GLY A 518 4.92 -13.83 12.65
C GLY A 518 5.98 -13.34 11.66
N ASP A 519 5.64 -12.44 10.73
CA ASP A 519 6.55 -11.99 9.65
C ASP A 519 7.24 -10.66 10.00
N LEU A 520 8.29 -10.76 10.80
CA LEU A 520 9.07 -9.60 11.23
C LEU A 520 9.73 -8.87 10.07
N GLU A 521 10.22 -9.59 9.05
CA GLU A 521 10.91 -8.98 7.92
C GLU A 521 9.95 -8.08 7.14
N ARG A 522 8.72 -8.55 6.94
CA ARG A 522 7.67 -7.76 6.31
C ARG A 522 7.28 -6.54 7.14
N GLN A 523 7.09 -6.69 8.45
CA GLN A 523 6.83 -5.56 9.35
C GLN A 523 7.95 -4.51 9.28
N MET A 524 9.21 -4.94 9.30
CA MET A 524 10.37 -4.06 9.16
C MET A 524 10.39 -3.31 7.82
N GLY A 525 10.00 -3.98 6.73
CA GLY A 525 9.86 -3.35 5.41
C GLY A 525 8.79 -2.27 5.40
N LEU A 526 7.62 -2.56 5.97
CA LEU A 526 6.48 -1.63 6.02
C LEU A 526 6.75 -0.37 6.86
N LEU A 527 7.44 -0.50 8.01
CA LEU A 527 7.83 0.66 8.83
C LEU A 527 8.71 1.63 8.01
N ARG A 528 9.65 1.08 7.23
CA ARG A 528 10.57 1.87 6.40
C ARG A 528 9.85 2.51 5.21
N GLU A 529 8.99 1.74 4.53
CA GLU A 529 8.15 2.26 3.45
C GLU A 529 7.30 3.45 3.94
N PHE A 530 6.63 3.32 5.08
CA PHE A 530 5.86 4.41 5.68
C PHE A 530 6.72 5.63 6.02
N ARG A 531 7.91 5.42 6.60
CA ARG A 531 8.86 6.52 6.85
C ARG A 531 9.19 7.26 5.55
N GLN A 532 9.49 6.54 4.47
CA GLN A 532 9.85 7.15 3.20
C GLN A 532 8.69 7.94 2.60
N ILE A 533 7.46 7.42 2.66
CA ILE A 533 6.24 8.11 2.19
C ILE A 533 6.02 9.40 2.98
N ALA A 534 5.99 9.32 4.32
CA ALA A 534 5.78 10.48 5.17
C ALA A 534 6.89 11.54 4.99
N MET A 535 8.15 11.11 4.83
CA MET A 535 9.25 12.03 4.53
C MET A 535 9.10 12.72 3.17
N LEU A 536 8.59 12.01 2.15
CA LEU A 536 8.32 12.60 0.84
C LEU A 536 7.23 13.67 0.94
N HIS A 537 6.12 13.41 1.63
CA HIS A 537 5.04 14.39 1.82
C HIS A 537 5.53 15.64 2.56
N VAL A 538 6.31 15.47 3.64
CA VAL A 538 6.91 16.59 4.37
C VAL A 538 7.85 17.39 3.45
N ALA A 539 8.72 16.73 2.68
CA ALA A 539 9.65 17.39 1.78
C ALA A 539 8.94 18.10 0.61
N ALA A 540 7.90 17.49 0.04
CA ALA A 540 7.11 18.07 -1.03
C ALA A 540 6.34 19.33 -0.56
N ALA A 541 5.77 19.30 0.65
CA ALA A 541 5.08 20.44 1.24
C ALA A 541 6.04 21.56 1.70
N ASP A 542 7.25 21.21 2.14
CA ASP A 542 8.33 22.16 2.49
C ASP A 542 8.81 22.92 1.25
N ILE A 543 9.09 22.21 0.15
CA ILE A 543 9.57 22.79 -1.11
C ILE A 543 8.55 23.71 -1.79
N THR A 544 7.27 23.40 -1.65
CA THR A 544 6.18 24.16 -2.28
C THR A 544 5.67 25.31 -1.40
N ASP A 545 6.35 25.61 -0.29
CA ASP A 545 5.97 26.62 0.71
C ASP A 545 4.55 26.43 1.30
N VAL A 546 3.98 25.22 1.18
CA VAL A 546 2.68 24.85 1.76
C VAL A 546 2.83 24.66 3.27
N LEU A 547 3.94 24.08 3.72
CA LEU A 547 4.22 23.85 5.13
C LEU A 547 5.20 24.90 5.70
N PRO A 548 4.81 25.65 6.74
CA PRO A 548 5.75 26.53 7.43
C PRO A 548 6.90 25.72 8.05
N LEU A 549 8.14 26.16 7.87
CA LEU A 549 9.36 25.50 8.37
C LEU A 549 9.28 24.96 9.79
N MET A 550 8.69 25.72 10.72
CA MET A 550 8.61 25.32 12.13
C MET A 550 7.80 24.01 12.29
N ARG A 551 6.84 23.76 11.40
CA ARG A 551 6.08 22.53 11.35
C ARG A 551 6.87 21.37 10.75
N VAL A 552 7.89 21.59 9.91
CA VAL A 552 8.72 20.50 9.37
C VAL A 552 9.39 19.73 10.51
N GLY A 553 10.01 20.45 11.45
CA GLY A 553 10.65 19.83 12.62
C GLY A 553 9.66 19.10 13.53
N ASP A 554 8.48 19.69 13.74
CA ASP A 554 7.40 19.07 14.50
C ASP A 554 6.96 17.76 13.83
N GLN A 555 6.67 17.78 12.53
CA GLN A 555 6.19 16.62 11.77
C GLN A 555 7.20 15.48 11.72
N LEU A 556 8.48 15.79 11.50
CA LEU A 556 9.54 14.77 11.53
C LEU A 556 9.74 14.19 12.94
N SER A 557 9.56 15.01 13.98
CA SER A 557 9.63 14.55 15.38
C SER A 557 8.43 13.67 15.73
N GLU A 558 7.22 14.07 15.35
CA GLU A 558 6.00 13.27 15.52
C GLU A 558 6.10 11.93 14.79
N LEU A 559 6.58 11.92 13.55
CA LEU A 559 6.81 10.69 12.78
C LEU A 559 7.78 9.75 13.51
N ALA A 560 8.90 10.27 14.02
CA ALA A 560 9.87 9.47 14.75
C ALA A 560 9.28 8.88 16.04
N GLU A 561 8.46 9.64 16.77
CA GLU A 561 7.76 9.14 17.97
C GLU A 561 6.77 8.02 17.64
N ILE A 562 5.92 8.21 16.63
CA ILE A 562 4.95 7.21 16.19
C ILE A 562 5.67 5.91 15.78
N GLN A 563 6.80 6.03 15.07
CA GLN A 563 7.63 4.90 14.69
C GLN A 563 8.27 4.21 15.90
N LEU A 564 8.78 4.97 16.89
CA LEU A 564 9.34 4.43 18.13
C LEU A 564 8.28 3.69 18.97
N GLU A 565 7.07 4.22 19.08
CA GLU A 565 5.93 3.56 19.74
C GLU A 565 5.66 2.19 19.10
N GLN A 566 5.60 2.12 17.76
CA GLN A 566 5.36 0.85 17.06
C GLN A 566 6.54 -0.13 17.13
N VAL A 567 7.77 0.37 17.06
CA VAL A 567 8.97 -0.45 17.25
C VAL A 567 8.98 -1.06 18.66
N MET A 568 8.60 -0.30 19.68
CA MET A 568 8.46 -0.78 21.05
C MET A 568 7.39 -1.87 21.14
N HIS A 569 6.23 -1.67 20.49
CA HIS A 569 5.15 -2.66 20.45
C HIS A 569 5.56 -3.99 19.83
N ILE A 570 6.19 -3.96 18.65
CA ILE A 570 6.68 -5.16 17.96
C ILE A 570 7.75 -5.88 18.80
N ALA A 571 8.67 -5.12 19.39
CA ALA A 571 9.72 -5.69 20.25
C ALA A 571 9.15 -6.32 21.53
N TRP A 572 8.13 -5.69 22.12
CA TRP A 572 7.41 -6.16 23.31
C TRP A 572 6.69 -7.47 23.05
N GLN A 573 5.83 -7.53 22.03
CA GLN A 573 5.06 -8.73 21.67
C GLN A 573 5.98 -9.94 21.44
N HIS A 574 7.09 -9.74 20.73
CA HIS A 574 8.07 -10.79 20.48
C HIS A 574 8.71 -11.32 21.79
N LEU A 575 8.98 -10.46 22.77
CA LEU A 575 9.56 -10.88 24.04
C LEU A 575 8.54 -11.53 24.98
N VAL A 576 7.32 -10.99 25.05
CA VAL A 576 6.23 -11.56 25.84
C VAL A 576 5.90 -12.98 25.36
N ALA A 577 5.85 -13.21 24.05
CA ALA A 577 5.63 -14.55 23.48
C ALA A 577 6.68 -15.58 23.91
N ARG A 578 7.89 -15.15 24.32
CA ARG A 578 9.02 -16.04 24.65
C ARG A 578 9.31 -16.14 26.15
N HIS A 579 9.13 -15.06 26.89
CA HIS A 579 9.54 -14.92 28.28
C HIS A 579 8.37 -14.58 29.22
N GLY A 580 7.19 -14.30 28.69
CA GLY A 580 6.06 -13.76 29.43
C GLY A 580 6.22 -12.27 29.75
N ARG A 581 5.30 -11.75 30.54
CA ARG A 581 5.19 -10.35 30.94
C ARG A 581 6.05 -10.06 32.19
N PRO A 582 6.61 -8.85 32.31
CA PRO A 582 7.22 -8.37 33.55
C PRO A 582 6.20 -8.21 34.69
N PRO A 583 6.63 -8.27 35.97
CA PRO A 583 5.74 -8.20 37.13
C PRO A 583 4.90 -6.92 37.26
N CYS A 584 5.29 -5.82 36.60
CA CYS A 584 4.62 -4.53 36.71
C CYS A 584 3.32 -4.43 35.89
N THR A 585 3.03 -5.40 35.00
CA THR A 585 1.86 -5.34 34.11
C THR A 585 1.17 -6.68 33.95
N ASP A 586 -0.17 -6.63 33.95
CA ASP A 586 -1.05 -7.77 33.70
C ASP A 586 -1.59 -7.79 32.25
N ASN A 587 -1.26 -6.79 31.42
CA ASN A 587 -1.76 -6.63 30.07
C ASN A 587 -0.63 -6.26 29.08
N ASP A 588 -0.96 -6.19 27.79
CA ASP A 588 -0.02 -5.75 26.74
C ASP A 588 -0.09 -4.23 26.48
N ASP A 589 -0.60 -3.46 27.43
CA ASP A 589 -0.64 -2.00 27.32
C ASP A 589 0.74 -1.42 27.64
N LEU A 590 1.37 -0.82 26.62
CA LEU A 590 2.68 -0.21 26.77
C LEU A 590 2.69 1.01 27.71
N SER A 591 1.53 1.63 27.96
CA SER A 591 1.40 2.74 28.92
C SER A 591 1.65 2.32 30.36
N GLN A 592 1.66 1.01 30.64
CA GLN A 592 1.91 0.39 31.94
C GLN A 592 3.11 -0.59 31.88
N SER A 593 4.00 -0.45 30.90
CA SER A 593 5.07 -1.42 30.64
C SER A 593 6.25 -1.36 31.62
N GLY A 594 6.31 -0.37 32.51
CA GLY A 594 7.48 -0.14 33.38
C GLY A 594 8.77 0.21 32.62
N PHE A 595 8.67 0.65 31.37
CA PHE A 595 9.79 1.02 30.50
C PHE A 595 9.48 2.31 29.74
N THR A 596 10.44 3.23 29.64
CA THR A 596 10.29 4.48 28.89
C THR A 596 11.53 4.79 28.06
N VAL A 597 11.30 5.41 26.91
CA VAL A 597 12.32 5.91 26.00
C VAL A 597 12.46 7.41 26.21
N LEU A 598 13.63 7.83 26.70
CA LEU A 598 14.00 9.22 26.90
C LEU A 598 14.80 9.70 25.68
N ALA A 599 14.23 10.64 24.92
CA ALA A 599 14.91 11.25 23.78
C ALA A 599 15.69 12.48 24.20
N TYR A 600 16.92 12.62 23.69
CA TYR A 600 17.78 13.78 23.83
C TYR A 600 17.91 14.54 22.50
N GLY A 601 18.77 15.57 22.49
CA GLY A 601 19.19 16.23 21.27
C GLY A 601 18.04 16.81 20.46
N LYS A 602 18.07 16.57 19.14
CA LYS A 602 17.09 17.13 18.20
C LYS A 602 15.69 16.57 18.39
N LEU A 603 15.55 15.26 18.61
CA LEU A 603 14.24 14.64 18.87
C LEU A 603 13.65 15.19 20.18
N GLY A 604 14.46 15.26 21.23
CA GLY A 604 14.04 15.81 22.52
C GLY A 604 13.60 17.28 22.43
N GLY A 605 14.26 18.06 21.58
CA GLY A 605 13.93 19.46 21.30
C GLY A 605 12.90 19.71 20.20
N LEU A 606 12.23 18.69 19.63
CA LEU A 606 11.26 18.83 18.51
C LEU A 606 11.84 19.48 17.25
N GLU A 607 13.10 19.15 16.95
CA GLU A 607 13.91 19.82 15.93
C GLU A 607 14.57 18.82 14.98
N LEU A 608 13.95 17.66 14.77
CA LEU A 608 14.42 16.71 13.77
C LEU A 608 14.48 17.36 12.36
N GLY A 609 15.47 16.90 11.60
CA GLY A 609 15.60 17.14 10.16
C GLY A 609 15.74 15.82 9.42
N TYR A 610 15.63 15.84 8.09
CA TYR A 610 15.49 14.64 7.24
C TYR A 610 16.55 13.54 7.47
N GLY A 611 17.81 13.92 7.75
CA GLY A 611 18.92 13.00 8.02
C GLY A 611 19.40 12.99 9.47
N SER A 612 18.52 13.25 10.45
CA SER A 612 18.92 13.29 11.87
C SER A 612 18.87 11.92 12.54
N ASP A 613 19.89 11.65 13.36
CA ASP A 613 19.95 10.49 14.25
C ASP A 613 19.00 10.66 15.46
N LEU A 614 18.65 9.56 16.11
CA LEU A 614 17.85 9.54 17.33
C LEU A 614 18.74 9.34 18.55
N ASP A 615 18.90 10.39 19.34
CA ASP A 615 19.61 10.33 20.62
C ASP A 615 18.69 9.73 21.70
N LEU A 616 18.89 8.46 22.08
CA LEU A 616 17.97 7.74 22.96
C LEU A 616 18.66 7.24 24.25
N VAL A 617 17.91 7.24 25.34
CA VAL A 617 18.26 6.60 26.63
C VAL A 617 17.07 5.77 27.09
N PHE A 618 17.32 4.53 27.49
CA PHE A 618 16.28 3.62 27.96
C PHE A 618 16.27 3.54 29.49
N ILE A 619 15.10 3.72 30.07
CA ILE A 619 14.89 3.72 31.53
C ILE A 619 13.79 2.73 31.86
N PHE A 620 13.97 1.96 32.94
CA PHE A 620 12.94 1.07 33.48
C PHE A 620 12.69 1.37 34.97
N ASP A 621 11.49 1.01 35.44
CA ASP A 621 11.10 1.14 36.84
C ASP A 621 11.57 -0.10 37.63
N ASP A 622 12.53 0.09 38.53
CA ASP A 622 13.08 -0.97 39.38
C ASP A 622 12.24 -1.26 40.64
N ASP A 623 11.42 -0.30 41.09
CA ASP A 623 10.54 -0.47 42.25
C ASP A 623 9.31 -1.30 41.88
N ALA A 624 8.72 -1.04 40.70
CA ALA A 624 7.55 -1.76 40.21
C ALA A 624 7.88 -3.16 39.65
N ASN A 625 9.13 -3.44 39.30
CA ASN A 625 9.56 -4.69 38.70
C ASN A 625 10.37 -5.58 39.66
N GLN A 626 9.76 -5.96 40.78
CA GLN A 626 10.34 -6.92 41.71
C GLN A 626 9.86 -8.34 41.38
N GLY A 627 10.76 -9.22 40.93
CA GLY A 627 10.45 -10.62 40.64
C GLY A 627 11.07 -11.11 39.34
N ALA A 628 10.36 -12.01 38.66
CA ALA A 628 10.74 -12.53 37.34
C ALA A 628 9.53 -12.50 36.40
N THR A 629 9.76 -12.58 35.10
CA THR A 629 8.68 -12.62 34.10
C THR A 629 7.82 -13.90 34.23
N ASP A 630 6.56 -13.84 33.81
CA ASP A 630 5.55 -14.90 34.07
C ASP A 630 5.46 -16.03 33.02
N GLY A 631 6.36 -16.07 32.03
CA GLY A 631 6.28 -17.03 30.92
C GLY A 631 7.09 -18.31 31.10
N ASP A 632 7.07 -19.17 30.08
CA ASP A 632 7.74 -20.50 30.08
C ASP A 632 9.25 -20.45 30.37
N LYS A 633 9.89 -19.31 30.08
CA LYS A 633 11.32 -19.05 30.32
C LYS A 633 11.47 -17.75 31.11
N PRO A 634 11.24 -17.77 32.43
CA PRO A 634 11.26 -16.57 33.26
C PRO A 634 12.66 -15.96 33.29
N VAL A 635 12.71 -14.64 33.21
CA VAL A 635 13.96 -13.86 33.30
C VAL A 635 13.80 -12.71 34.28
N ASP A 636 14.93 -12.21 34.78
CA ASP A 636 14.99 -11.00 35.57
C ASP A 636 14.54 -9.77 34.74
N PRO A 637 13.78 -8.81 35.30
CA PRO A 637 13.30 -7.64 34.58
C PRO A 637 14.38 -6.80 33.92
N LEU A 638 15.56 -6.62 34.55
CA LEU A 638 16.67 -5.90 33.93
C LEU A 638 17.13 -6.61 32.65
N VAL A 639 17.16 -7.95 32.66
CA VAL A 639 17.50 -8.76 31.48
C VAL A 639 16.41 -8.64 30.42
N PHE A 640 15.13 -8.66 30.81
CA PHE A 640 14.00 -8.48 29.89
C PHE A 640 14.07 -7.13 29.18
N TYR A 641 14.17 -6.03 29.93
CA TYR A 641 14.24 -4.68 29.36
C TYR A 641 15.52 -4.43 28.57
N THR A 642 16.66 -5.01 28.98
CA THR A 642 17.88 -4.96 28.16
C THR A 642 17.70 -5.64 26.81
N ARG A 643 17.02 -6.79 26.77
CA ARG A 643 16.67 -7.47 25.50
C ARG A 643 15.67 -6.66 24.69
N LEU A 644 14.70 -6.00 25.34
CA LEU A 644 13.75 -5.11 24.68
C LEU A 644 14.49 -3.97 23.97
N ALA A 645 15.36 -3.26 24.69
CA ALA A 645 16.19 -2.20 24.13
C ALA A 645 17.07 -2.68 22.97
N GLN A 646 17.74 -3.83 23.11
CA GLN A 646 18.53 -4.44 22.03
C GLN A 646 17.69 -4.73 20.80
N ARG A 647 16.46 -5.26 20.99
CA ARG A 647 15.54 -5.57 19.91
C ARG A 647 15.04 -4.30 19.22
N MET A 648 14.71 -3.26 19.97
CA MET A 648 14.33 -1.95 19.40
C MET A 648 15.46 -1.38 18.54
N ILE A 649 16.70 -1.35 19.05
CA ILE A 649 17.88 -0.91 18.28
C ILE A 649 18.05 -1.74 17.01
N HIS A 650 17.87 -3.05 17.09
CA HIS A 650 17.94 -3.92 15.92
C HIS A 650 16.87 -3.57 14.88
N LEU A 651 15.62 -3.34 15.28
CA LEU A 651 14.54 -2.96 14.37
C LEU A 651 14.80 -1.60 13.70
N LEU A 652 15.41 -0.67 14.42
CA LEU A 652 15.75 0.67 13.93
C LEU A 652 16.93 0.66 12.95
N ASN A 653 18.05 0.03 13.32
CA ASN A 653 19.32 0.13 12.58
C ASN A 653 19.52 -0.94 11.48
N THR A 654 18.75 -2.02 11.47
CA THR A 654 18.98 -3.10 10.48
C THR A 654 18.76 -2.58 9.06
N VAL A 655 19.71 -2.87 8.16
CA VAL A 655 19.61 -2.51 6.75
C VAL A 655 18.74 -3.54 6.04
N THR A 656 17.64 -3.07 5.43
CA THR A 656 16.76 -3.88 4.57
C THR A 656 16.76 -3.32 3.15
N VAL A 657 15.95 -3.88 2.24
CA VAL A 657 15.70 -3.30 0.91
C VAL A 657 15.20 -1.85 1.01
N GLY A 658 14.41 -1.53 2.04
CA GLY A 658 13.92 -0.18 2.35
C GLY A 658 14.94 0.71 3.09
N GLY A 659 16.20 0.28 3.22
CA GLY A 659 17.22 0.98 4.01
C GLY A 659 17.10 0.72 5.51
N ILE A 660 17.56 1.68 6.31
CA ILE A 660 17.44 1.70 7.78
C ILE A 660 16.20 2.48 8.20
N LEU A 661 15.63 2.18 9.37
CA LEU A 661 14.48 2.93 9.87
C LEU A 661 14.91 4.21 10.58
N TYR A 662 15.95 4.21 11.42
CA TYR A 662 16.64 5.39 11.94
C TYR A 662 18.03 4.96 12.42
N GLU A 663 19.02 5.86 12.37
CA GLU A 663 20.25 5.69 13.14
C GLU A 663 19.98 6.06 14.60
N VAL A 664 20.49 5.25 15.52
CA VAL A 664 20.31 5.46 16.97
C VAL A 664 21.64 5.75 17.65
N ASP A 665 21.69 6.86 18.37
CA ASP A 665 22.83 7.23 19.22
C ASP A 665 22.49 7.04 20.70
N MET A 666 23.25 6.16 21.36
CA MET A 666 23.06 5.82 22.77
C MET A 666 24.13 6.44 23.68
N ARG A 667 24.97 7.37 23.18
CA ARG A 667 26.14 7.88 23.91
C ARG A 667 25.81 8.79 25.08
N LEU A 668 24.61 9.37 25.12
CA LEU A 668 24.16 10.28 26.18
C LEU A 668 23.57 9.57 27.42
N ARG A 669 23.57 8.23 27.44
CA ARG A 669 23.16 7.46 28.63
C ARG A 669 24.20 7.57 29.76
N PRO A 670 23.81 7.33 31.03
CA PRO A 670 24.74 7.33 32.16
C PRO A 670 25.99 6.48 31.90
N ASN A 671 27.18 7.02 32.17
CA ASN A 671 28.49 6.42 31.86
C ASN A 671 28.78 6.20 30.36
N GLY A 672 28.01 6.81 29.47
CA GLY A 672 28.19 6.77 28.03
C GLY A 672 28.30 5.35 27.47
N ALA A 673 29.26 5.12 26.56
CA ALA A 673 29.46 3.82 25.91
C ALA A 673 29.78 2.67 26.89
N SER A 674 30.33 2.97 28.06
CA SER A 674 30.68 1.99 29.09
C SER A 674 29.54 1.69 30.07
N GLY A 675 28.44 2.47 30.01
CA GLY A 675 27.25 2.26 30.82
C GLY A 675 26.34 1.15 30.29
N LEU A 676 25.48 0.65 31.19
CA LEU A 676 24.39 -0.28 30.84
C LEU A 676 23.51 0.32 29.75
N LEU A 677 22.94 -0.55 28.90
CA LEU A 677 22.06 -0.10 27.82
C LEU A 677 20.74 0.46 28.35
N VAL A 678 20.25 -0.11 29.44
CA VAL A 678 19.04 0.30 30.16
C VAL A 678 19.44 0.61 31.59
N THR A 679 18.95 1.75 32.11
CA THR A 679 19.24 2.20 33.48
C THR A 679 17.96 2.16 34.32
N ALA A 680 18.07 1.72 35.57
CA ALA A 680 16.98 1.83 36.54
C ALA A 680 16.66 3.30 36.82
N VAL A 681 15.40 3.64 37.09
CA VAL A 681 15.01 5.03 37.39
C VAL A 681 15.70 5.56 38.65
N SER A 682 15.89 4.70 39.67
CA SER A 682 16.67 5.02 40.87
C SER A 682 18.13 5.37 40.53
N GLY A 683 18.80 4.53 39.74
CA GLY A 683 20.18 4.72 39.29
C GLY A 683 20.35 5.95 38.38
N PHE A 684 19.36 6.24 37.52
CA PHE A 684 19.35 7.45 36.72
C PHE A 684 19.26 8.71 37.60
N ALA A 685 18.40 8.68 38.63
CA ALA A 685 18.26 9.79 39.58
C ALA A 685 19.53 10.00 40.40
N GLU A 686 20.18 8.94 40.86
CA GLU A 686 21.44 9.00 41.60
C GLU A 686 22.54 9.60 40.71
N TYR A 687 22.80 9.02 39.54
CA TYR A 687 23.83 9.47 38.61
C TYR A 687 23.70 10.96 38.23
N GLN A 688 22.49 11.40 37.88
CA GLN A 688 22.24 12.81 37.55
C GLN A 688 22.46 13.74 38.74
N ASN A 689 22.38 13.22 39.97
CA ASN A 689 22.59 13.99 41.18
C ASN A 689 24.04 14.06 41.63
N THR A 690 24.81 12.97 41.51
CA THR A 690 26.15 12.81 42.10
C THR A 690 27.28 12.91 41.08
N ASP A 691 27.13 12.31 39.91
CA ASP A 691 28.25 12.02 39.00
C ASP A 691 28.18 12.79 37.67
N ALA A 692 27.00 13.24 37.27
CA ALA A 692 26.79 13.89 35.98
C ALA A 692 27.49 15.27 35.89
N TRP A 693 28.18 15.48 34.78
CA TRP A 693 28.86 16.73 34.47
C TRP A 693 27.87 17.83 34.02
N THR A 694 28.28 19.10 34.09
CA THR A 694 27.46 20.24 33.65
C THR A 694 26.98 20.13 32.20
N TRP A 695 27.80 19.58 31.30
CA TRP A 695 27.40 19.38 29.90
C TRP A 695 26.32 18.29 29.74
N GLU A 696 26.26 17.32 30.64
CA GLU A 696 25.18 16.32 30.66
C GLU A 696 23.88 16.96 31.16
N HIS A 697 23.97 17.88 32.14
CA HIS A 697 22.82 18.69 32.54
C HIS A 697 22.37 19.64 31.41
N GLN A 698 23.29 20.18 30.60
CA GLN A 698 22.94 20.94 29.39
C GLN A 698 22.16 20.08 28.39
N ALA A 699 22.62 18.84 28.14
CA ALA A 699 21.92 17.90 27.28
C ALA A 699 20.53 17.53 27.84
N LEU A 700 20.42 17.39 29.18
CA LEU A 700 19.17 17.07 29.89
C LEU A 700 18.11 18.16 29.75
N VAL A 701 18.48 19.42 29.48
CA VAL A 701 17.52 20.50 29.17
C VAL A 701 16.60 20.09 28.02
N ARG A 702 17.14 19.42 27.01
CA ARG A 702 16.40 19.00 25.82
C ARG A 702 15.72 17.64 25.97
N ALA A 703 15.92 16.94 27.09
CA ALA A 703 15.46 15.57 27.23
C ALA A 703 13.95 15.47 27.51
N ARG A 704 13.23 14.58 26.82
CA ARG A 704 11.82 14.23 27.08
C ARG A 704 11.51 12.78 26.78
N CYS A 705 10.57 12.20 27.52
CA CYS A 705 10.05 10.88 27.21
C CYS A 705 9.21 10.92 25.92
N VAL A 706 9.44 9.96 25.03
CA VAL A 706 8.82 9.89 23.69
C VAL A 706 7.97 8.64 23.48
N ALA A 707 8.22 7.57 24.21
CA ALA A 707 7.46 6.33 24.13
C ALA A 707 7.55 5.56 25.47
N GLY A 708 6.54 4.74 25.75
CA GLY A 708 6.49 3.83 26.90
C GLY A 708 5.58 4.28 28.04
N ASP A 709 5.91 3.85 29.25
CA ASP A 709 5.07 3.97 30.45
C ASP A 709 4.84 5.44 30.89
N GLU A 710 3.59 5.81 31.12
CA GLU A 710 3.20 7.18 31.45
C GLU A 710 3.60 7.59 32.87
N GLN A 711 3.52 6.66 33.83
CA GLN A 711 3.85 6.93 35.22
C GLN A 711 5.36 7.10 35.38
N LEU A 712 6.14 6.20 34.78
CA LEU A 712 7.59 6.27 34.73
C LEU A 712 8.06 7.53 33.98
N ALA A 713 7.43 7.87 32.85
CA ALA A 713 7.73 9.12 32.14
C ALA A 713 7.54 10.36 33.04
N GLN A 714 6.48 10.37 33.86
CA GLN A 714 6.24 11.45 34.81
C GLN A 714 7.28 11.47 35.95
N GLN A 715 7.74 10.30 36.43
CA GLN A 715 8.84 10.20 37.40
C GLN A 715 10.16 10.76 36.83
N VAL A 716 10.54 10.36 35.61
CA VAL A 716 11.73 10.86 34.90
C VAL A 716 11.63 12.37 34.67
N SER A 717 10.46 12.88 34.29
CA SER A 717 10.21 14.32 34.14
C SER A 717 10.41 15.07 35.47
N ASN A 718 9.98 14.50 36.59
CA ASN A 718 10.19 15.08 37.91
C ASN A 718 11.68 15.07 38.33
N ILE A 719 12.42 13.99 38.01
CA ILE A 719 13.88 13.92 38.23
C ILE A 719 14.57 15.02 37.42
N ARG A 720 14.25 15.14 36.13
CA ARG A 720 14.75 16.21 35.25
C ARG A 720 14.51 17.58 35.86
N ARG A 721 13.28 17.89 36.28
CA ARG A 721 12.95 19.19 36.90
C ARG A 721 13.81 19.47 38.14
N LYS A 722 13.98 18.49 39.03
CA LYS A 722 14.81 18.64 40.25
C LYS A 722 16.29 18.88 39.93
N VAL A 723 16.85 18.14 38.97
CA VAL A 723 18.26 18.25 38.58
C VAL A 723 18.54 19.60 37.91
N LEU A 724 17.65 20.04 37.03
CA LEU A 724 17.79 21.34 36.36
C LEU A 724 17.64 22.49 37.37
N ALA A 725 16.70 22.41 38.31
CA ALA A 725 16.44 23.43 39.33
C ALA A 725 17.48 23.52 40.47
N LYS A 726 18.58 22.75 40.42
CA LYS A 726 19.70 22.88 41.38
C LYS A 726 20.26 24.30 41.37
N GLN A 727 20.53 24.86 42.55
CA GLN A 727 21.24 26.14 42.66
C GLN A 727 22.69 25.96 42.20
N ARG A 728 23.13 26.87 41.33
CA ARG A 728 24.49 26.89 40.75
C ARG A 728 25.05 28.31 40.86
N GLU A 729 26.36 28.41 41.07
CA GLU A 729 27.10 29.66 40.97
C GLU A 729 27.17 30.08 39.50
N HIS A 730 26.65 31.27 39.17
CA HIS A 730 26.48 31.70 37.78
C HIS A 730 27.81 31.87 37.05
N ASP A 731 28.83 32.40 37.72
CA ASP A 731 30.14 32.66 37.09
C ASP A 731 30.87 31.35 36.75
N THR A 732 30.79 30.36 37.64
CA THR A 732 31.36 29.02 37.38
C THR A 732 30.62 28.33 36.23
N LEU A 733 29.28 28.33 36.26
CA LEU A 733 28.45 27.74 35.21
C LEU A 733 28.72 28.39 33.85
N ALA A 734 28.81 29.72 33.79
CA ALA A 734 29.11 30.45 32.55
C ALA A 734 30.48 30.06 31.98
N SER A 735 31.51 29.90 32.83
CA SER A 735 32.83 29.44 32.39
C SER A 735 32.78 28.01 31.85
N GLU A 736 32.11 27.08 32.54
CA GLU A 736 32.02 25.68 32.12
C GLU A 736 31.30 25.53 30.77
N VAL A 737 30.18 26.25 30.59
CA VAL A 737 29.42 26.27 29.33
C VAL A 737 30.25 26.85 28.19
N ARG A 738 30.97 27.95 28.45
CA ARG A 738 31.86 28.59 27.46
C ARG A 738 33.02 27.67 27.08
N ASP A 739 33.70 27.08 28.05
CA ASP A 739 34.87 26.23 27.82
C ASP A 739 34.48 24.97 27.04
N MET A 740 33.32 24.39 27.35
CA MET A 740 32.76 23.29 26.57
C MET A 740 32.42 23.73 25.14
N ARG A 741 31.80 24.90 24.96
CA ARG A 741 31.47 25.42 23.63
C ARG A 741 32.72 25.68 22.78
N ALA A 742 33.77 26.22 23.39
CA ALA A 742 35.05 26.48 22.73
C ALA A 742 35.68 25.18 22.23
N LYS A 743 35.76 24.14 23.07
CA LYS A 743 36.25 22.80 22.69
C LYS A 743 35.44 22.18 21.54
N MET A 744 34.12 22.32 21.55
CA MET A 744 33.28 21.85 20.44
C MET A 744 33.55 22.63 19.15
N ARG A 745 33.75 23.95 19.26
CA ARG A 745 34.01 24.82 18.10
C ARG A 745 35.34 24.48 17.44
N GLU A 746 36.38 24.22 18.20
CA GLU A 746 37.71 23.86 17.68
C GLU A 746 37.68 22.59 16.80
N ASN A 747 36.81 21.63 17.12
CA ASN A 747 36.76 20.34 16.43
C ASN A 747 35.72 20.29 15.28
N LEU A 748 34.64 21.08 15.37
CA LEU A 748 33.47 20.92 14.48
C LEU A 748 33.23 22.09 13.55
N ASN A 749 33.80 23.28 13.81
CA ASN A 749 33.52 24.48 13.03
C ASN A 749 34.20 24.42 11.66
N LYS A 750 33.41 24.52 10.59
CA LYS A 750 33.91 24.55 9.20
C LYS A 750 33.92 25.95 8.58
N SER A 751 33.72 27.00 9.39
CA SER A 751 33.69 28.39 8.91
C SER A 751 35.08 28.84 8.42
N THR A 752 35.10 29.62 7.33
CA THR A 752 36.28 30.32 6.82
C THR A 752 36.04 31.83 6.82
N ASN A 753 36.93 32.63 6.23
CA ASN A 753 36.74 34.09 6.15
C ASN A 753 35.48 34.47 5.33
N ASP A 754 35.16 33.69 4.31
CA ASP A 754 34.07 33.98 3.36
C ASP A 754 32.82 33.11 3.62
N LEU A 755 32.98 31.96 4.28
CA LEU A 755 31.93 30.98 4.53
C LEU A 755 31.63 30.82 6.03
N PHE A 756 30.35 30.72 6.34
CA PHE A 756 29.82 30.59 7.70
C PHE A 756 29.12 29.24 7.89
N ASP A 757 29.58 28.47 8.88
CA ASP A 757 28.90 27.25 9.33
C ASP A 757 27.68 27.63 10.17
N LEU A 758 26.48 27.35 9.64
CA LEU A 758 25.21 27.72 10.28
C LEU A 758 25.02 27.07 11.65
N LYS A 759 25.60 25.89 11.87
CA LYS A 759 25.47 25.16 13.14
C LYS A 759 26.58 25.54 14.10
N GLN A 760 27.83 25.44 13.68
CA GLN A 760 29.01 25.47 14.54
C GLN A 760 29.74 26.82 14.56
N GLY A 761 29.40 27.73 13.64
CA GLY A 761 30.02 29.06 13.56
C GLY A 761 29.71 29.96 14.75
N VAL A 762 30.53 30.99 14.94
CA VAL A 762 30.33 32.03 15.97
C VAL A 762 29.09 32.86 15.62
N GLY A 763 28.08 32.82 16.49
CA GLY A 763 26.75 33.39 16.27
C GLY A 763 25.78 32.44 15.57
N GLY A 764 26.10 31.14 15.46
CA GLY A 764 25.26 30.13 14.81
C GLY A 764 24.23 29.48 15.74
N ILE A 765 23.56 28.43 15.24
CA ILE A 765 22.50 27.69 15.96
C ILE A 765 22.98 27.19 17.32
N THR A 766 24.16 26.55 17.37
CA THR A 766 24.68 25.96 18.63
C THR A 766 24.94 27.02 19.70
N ASP A 767 25.29 28.26 19.30
CA ASP A 767 25.47 29.35 20.28
C ASP A 767 24.12 29.74 20.91
N ILE A 768 23.04 29.77 20.11
CA ILE A 768 21.68 30.02 20.62
C ILE A 768 21.25 28.89 21.55
N GLU A 769 21.46 27.63 21.17
CA GLU A 769 21.15 26.46 22.01
C GLU A 769 21.88 26.50 23.35
N PHE A 770 23.18 26.83 23.34
CA PHE A 770 23.99 26.92 24.56
C PHE A 770 23.54 28.07 25.46
N MET A 771 23.13 29.23 24.90
CA MET A 771 22.56 30.32 25.70
C MET A 771 21.24 29.92 26.37
N VAL A 772 20.38 29.21 25.64
CA VAL A 772 19.11 28.69 26.16
C VAL A 772 19.36 27.67 27.28
N GLN A 773 20.26 26.71 27.05
CA GLN A 773 20.64 25.70 28.05
C GLN A 773 21.24 26.34 29.30
N TYR A 774 22.16 27.30 29.13
CA TYR A 774 22.73 28.08 30.22
C TYR A 774 21.62 28.77 31.04
N ALA A 775 20.70 29.46 30.38
CA ALA A 775 19.63 30.18 31.04
C ALA A 775 18.73 29.26 31.87
N VAL A 776 18.42 28.06 31.37
CA VAL A 776 17.67 27.04 32.12
C VAL A 776 18.47 26.59 33.35
N LEU A 777 19.74 26.27 33.21
CA LEU A 777 20.58 25.81 34.33
C LEU A 777 20.86 26.89 35.37
N ALA A 778 20.96 28.14 34.95
CA ALA A 778 21.23 29.29 35.82
C ALA A 778 19.98 29.70 36.61
N TRP A 779 18.81 29.76 35.97
CA TRP A 779 17.66 30.46 36.54
C TRP A 779 16.46 29.59 36.88
N SER A 780 16.43 28.31 36.49
CA SER A 780 15.28 27.43 36.77
C SER A 780 14.98 27.20 38.25
N SER A 781 15.95 27.43 39.14
CA SER A 781 15.72 27.41 40.60
C SER A 781 14.75 28.51 41.06
N SER A 782 14.75 29.66 40.37
CA SER A 782 13.91 30.83 40.66
C SER A 782 12.74 30.99 39.67
N LEU A 783 12.85 30.40 38.48
CA LEU A 783 11.92 30.54 37.36
C LEU A 783 11.52 29.14 36.84
N PRO A 784 10.53 28.48 37.47
CA PRO A 784 10.10 27.15 37.07
C PRO A 784 9.49 27.09 35.66
N GLU A 785 9.07 28.24 35.09
CA GLU A 785 8.55 28.36 33.73
C GLU A 785 9.56 27.85 32.67
N LEU A 786 10.86 27.94 32.96
CA LEU A 786 11.94 27.47 32.08
C LEU A 786 12.02 25.93 31.99
N LEU A 787 11.32 25.20 32.85
CA LEU A 787 11.36 23.73 32.90
C LEU A 787 10.22 23.05 32.15
N VAL A 788 9.23 23.84 31.67
CA VAL A 788 8.00 23.34 31.05
C VAL A 788 8.27 22.72 29.68
N TYR A 789 9.10 23.38 28.88
CA TYR A 789 9.40 22.98 27.51
C TYR A 789 10.87 22.56 27.34
N THR A 790 11.17 21.91 26.21
CA THR A 790 12.51 21.36 25.89
C THR A 790 13.11 21.94 24.62
N ASP A 791 12.32 22.63 23.80
CA ASP A 791 12.73 23.27 22.54
C ASP A 791 13.15 24.73 22.75
N ASN A 792 14.02 25.20 21.87
CA ASN A 792 14.64 26.52 22.02
C ASN A 792 13.63 27.67 21.93
N ILE A 793 12.63 27.56 21.04
CA ILE A 793 11.67 28.65 20.79
C ILE A 793 10.78 28.90 22.00
N ARG A 794 10.17 27.85 22.57
CA ARG A 794 9.31 28.02 23.74
C ARG A 794 10.10 28.39 25.00
N ILE A 795 11.36 27.97 25.12
CA ILE A 795 12.22 28.42 26.22
C ILE A 795 12.60 29.91 26.06
N LEU A 796 12.91 30.37 24.84
CA LEU A 796 13.14 31.80 24.57
C LEU A 796 11.89 32.65 24.90
N ASP A 797 10.70 32.14 24.60
CA ASP A 797 9.44 32.79 24.99
C ASP A 797 9.26 32.83 26.52
N ALA A 798 9.63 31.77 27.24
CA ALA A 798 9.63 31.78 28.70
C ALA A 798 10.63 32.79 29.28
N LEU A 799 11.82 32.95 28.67
CA LEU A 799 12.81 33.96 29.08
C LEU A 799 12.33 35.39 28.84
N LYS A 800 11.52 35.61 27.79
CA LYS A 800 10.83 36.88 27.53
C LYS A 800 9.78 37.16 28.61
N ILE A 801 8.91 36.18 28.89
CA ILE A 801 7.81 36.34 29.87
C ILE A 801 8.36 36.62 31.28
N THR A 802 9.47 35.98 31.65
CA THR A 802 10.11 36.14 32.96
C THR A 802 11.00 37.38 33.06
N GLY A 803 11.14 38.17 31.99
CA GLY A 803 11.90 39.42 31.96
C GLY A 803 13.43 39.25 31.99
N LYS A 804 13.95 38.03 31.77
CA LYS A 804 15.40 37.77 31.67
C LYS A 804 15.98 38.18 30.32
N LEU A 805 15.17 38.14 29.27
CA LEU A 805 15.47 38.72 27.96
C LEU A 805 14.52 39.87 27.67
N ARG A 806 15.04 40.93 27.03
CA ARG A 806 14.19 41.97 26.46
C ARG A 806 13.37 41.37 25.31
N GLU A 807 12.16 41.86 25.10
CA GLU A 807 11.27 41.37 24.03
C GLU A 807 11.95 41.40 22.66
N GLU A 808 12.63 42.50 22.33
CA GLU A 808 13.39 42.65 21.09
C GLU A 808 14.48 41.58 20.94
N GLU A 809 15.17 41.22 22.02
CA GLU A 809 16.26 40.23 21.99
C GLU A 809 15.73 38.81 21.85
N ALA A 810 14.65 38.48 22.54
CA ALA A 810 13.99 37.19 22.41
C ALA A 810 13.44 36.98 21.00
N MET A 811 12.77 38.00 20.44
CA MET A 811 12.29 37.97 19.04
C MET A 811 13.44 37.86 18.04
N MET A 812 14.56 38.56 18.28
CA MET A 812 15.75 38.49 17.45
C MET A 812 16.39 37.10 17.47
N LEU A 813 16.61 36.51 18.65
CA LEU A 813 17.17 35.16 18.78
C LEU A 813 16.25 34.10 18.16
N ALA A 814 14.94 34.20 18.38
CA ALA A 814 13.98 33.31 17.76
C ALA A 814 13.95 33.46 16.23
N GLY A 815 14.06 34.69 15.72
CA GLY A 815 14.18 35.00 14.29
C GLY A 815 15.46 34.44 13.68
N ALA A 816 16.61 34.65 14.33
CA ALA A 816 17.90 34.10 13.94
C ALA A 816 17.87 32.56 13.89
N TYR A 817 17.30 31.95 14.93
CA TYR A 817 17.17 30.49 15.02
C TYR A 817 16.35 29.92 13.87
N ARG A 818 15.17 30.50 13.59
CA ARG A 818 14.30 30.11 12.47
C ARG A 818 14.99 30.29 11.13
N PHE A 819 15.68 31.42 10.95
CA PHE A 819 16.40 31.73 9.72
C PHE A 819 17.53 30.73 9.46
N TYR A 820 18.37 30.46 10.45
CA TYR A 820 19.46 29.49 10.30
C TYR A 820 18.93 28.07 10.09
N ARG A 821 17.88 27.66 10.79
CA ARG A 821 17.24 26.36 10.54
C ARG A 821 16.67 26.24 9.13
N ASN A 822 16.11 27.32 8.59
CA ASN A 822 15.61 27.35 7.22
C ASN A 822 16.74 27.03 6.24
N LEU A 823 17.83 27.79 6.35
CA LEU A 823 19.00 27.61 5.50
C LEU A 823 19.61 26.20 5.64
N VAL A 824 19.67 25.66 6.86
CA VAL A 824 20.13 24.27 7.07
C VAL A 824 19.24 23.28 6.34
N ASN A 825 17.91 23.39 6.47
CA ASN A 825 16.98 22.48 5.79
C ASN A 825 17.09 22.62 4.27
N HIS A 826 17.18 23.84 3.75
CA HIS A 826 17.41 24.10 2.33
C HIS A 826 18.71 23.46 1.85
N CYS A 827 19.81 23.59 2.59
CA CYS A 827 21.07 22.90 2.27
C CYS A 827 20.90 21.37 2.22
N VAL A 828 20.14 20.77 3.15
CA VAL A 828 19.85 19.33 3.12
C VAL A 828 19.04 18.95 1.89
N LEU A 829 18.01 19.72 1.54
CA LEU A 829 17.20 19.48 0.35
C LEU A 829 18.01 19.61 -0.95
N GLN A 830 19.06 20.46 -0.95
CA GLN A 830 20.01 20.62 -2.05
C GLN A 830 21.22 19.67 -2.00
N ASP A 831 21.30 18.78 -1.01
CA ASP A 831 22.44 17.86 -0.79
C ASP A 831 23.80 18.58 -0.70
N VAL A 832 23.81 19.78 -0.09
CA VAL A 832 25.02 20.58 0.13
C VAL A 832 25.33 20.73 1.62
N PRO A 833 26.62 20.93 1.99
CA PRO A 833 26.99 21.22 3.38
C PRO A 833 26.26 22.47 3.92
N ALA A 834 25.92 22.47 5.21
CA ALA A 834 25.25 23.59 5.88
C ALA A 834 26.18 24.79 6.17
N VAL A 835 26.86 25.25 5.13
CA VAL A 835 27.84 26.32 5.14
C VAL A 835 27.42 27.32 4.06
N VAL A 836 27.21 28.58 4.45
CA VAL A 836 26.69 29.64 3.56
C VAL A 836 27.64 30.84 3.50
N PRO A 837 27.58 31.67 2.45
CA PRO A 837 28.30 32.95 2.42
C PRO A 837 28.02 33.80 3.65
N VAL A 838 29.06 34.44 4.21
CA VAL A 838 28.92 35.32 5.40
C VAL A 838 27.95 36.48 5.14
N ALA A 839 27.83 36.92 3.89
CA ALA A 839 26.91 37.98 3.48
C ALA A 839 25.44 37.64 3.79
N ASP A 840 25.04 36.38 3.62
CA ASP A 840 23.65 35.92 3.78
C ASP A 840 23.20 35.94 5.24
N VAL A 841 24.15 35.96 6.19
CA VAL A 841 23.91 35.94 7.64
C VAL A 841 24.35 37.23 8.35
N ALA A 842 24.68 38.28 7.58
CA ALA A 842 25.28 39.51 8.10
C ALA A 842 24.43 40.25 9.14
N VAL A 843 23.10 40.07 9.09
CA VAL A 843 22.15 40.74 10.01
C VAL A 843 22.15 40.08 11.39
N TYR A 844 21.92 38.76 11.46
CA TYR A 844 21.72 38.05 12.72
C TYR A 844 23.03 37.71 13.43
N ARG A 845 24.08 37.36 12.69
CA ARG A 845 25.33 36.82 13.27
C ARG A 845 25.99 37.77 14.29
N PRO A 846 26.15 39.08 14.02
CA PRO A 846 26.73 40.00 14.99
C PRO A 846 25.88 40.18 16.24
N GLN A 847 24.55 40.11 16.10
CA GLN A 847 23.61 40.31 17.20
C GLN A 847 23.61 39.10 18.15
N VAL A 848 23.62 37.88 17.60
CA VAL A 848 23.77 36.65 18.41
C VAL A 848 25.11 36.68 19.16
N LYS A 849 26.20 37.08 18.48
CA LYS A 849 27.52 37.23 19.11
C LYS A 849 27.52 38.25 20.26
N ALA A 850 26.85 39.39 20.09
CA ALA A 850 26.77 40.43 21.13
C ALA A 850 26.01 39.93 22.37
N ILE A 851 24.92 39.17 22.19
CA ILE A 851 24.19 38.58 23.32
C ILE A 851 25.04 37.50 24.00
N TRP A 852 25.72 36.65 23.23
CA TRP A 852 26.64 35.64 23.76
C TRP A 852 27.70 36.29 24.66
N GLN A 853 28.39 37.32 24.17
CA GLN A 853 29.42 38.03 24.92
C GLN A 853 28.88 38.65 26.22
N ARG A 854 27.64 39.15 26.21
CA ARG A 854 27.01 39.72 27.41
C ARG A 854 26.68 38.66 28.46
N TRP A 855 26.32 37.45 28.05
CA TRP A 855 25.87 36.39 28.96
C TRP A 855 26.98 35.48 29.46
N LEU A 856 27.95 35.15 28.60
CA LEU A 856 28.98 34.14 28.86
C LEU A 856 30.41 34.71 28.80
N GLY A 857 30.56 35.96 28.39
CA GLY A 857 31.86 36.60 28.18
C GLY A 857 32.57 36.12 26.91
N ASP A 858 33.84 36.54 26.77
CA ASP A 858 34.76 36.04 25.74
C ASP A 858 35.34 34.67 26.10
#